data_AF-A0A836RVH2-F1
#
_entry.id   AF-A0A836RVH2-F1
#
_cell.length_a   1.000
_cell.length_b   1.000
_cell.length_c   1.000
_cell.angle_alpha   90.00
_cell.angle_beta   90.00
_cell.angle_gamma   90.00
#
_symmetry.space_group_name_H-M   'P 1'
#
loop_
_entity.id
_entity.type
_entity.pdbx_description
1 polymer ?
#
loop_
_entity_poly.entity_id
_entity_poly.type
_entity_poly.pdbx_seq_one_letter_code
_entity_poly.pdbx_strand_id
1 'polypeptide(L)'
;VPIRPGTDGALLLAITHEIIRKGLYDRDFLVRYTNAPQLVNADPASPEEGLFVRTDDPAPEGCFDPQNQLWWDRHTDRPVRTHTEGADPYLLGSFRLDDGTPVKPAFQLLVDRLKDYTPEWAARITGIPAETIRRLAHEMGVTARDYRVELPIPWTDAWGKEHESVTGNPVAFHAMRGLAAHSNGFHTIRALSILMTVLGTIDRPGGFRHKAPFPRPIPPCAKPPKGPGDVRPGEPLDGMPLGWPADPDDLFVDERGEPVRIDKGFSWEYPLSVHGLMHNVITNAWRGDPYRIDTLMIFMANMAWNSTMNTVEVRRMLNDKDENGEYKIPFLVVCDAFQSEMVAFADLVLPDTTYLERHDVMSLLDRPISEFDGPVDSVRIPVVPPLGECKPFQEVLIELGSRLGLPAFVNPDGSRKYRDYPDFIVNYETEPGSGIGFLAGWRGKGGEKHLRGEPNPRQWEMYEKNGCVFHYELPRSYQYFRNWNQGYLEWAQRHRLTRYAEPIMIQIYSEVLQKFRLAAKGKWPGKRPPERLRKRIETYFDPLPFYYEPLEAQVTDTQRYPLSAVTQRPMAMYHSWDSQNAWLRQIHTYNHLYMSPRLGERIGVEDGGWVWVESPWGRVRCRCRFSEAVEPCTVWTWNAIGKQPGA
;
A
#
# COMPACT_ATOMS: atom_id res chain seq x y z
N VAL A 1 3.09 -24.14 4.13
CA VAL A 1 3.88 -24.13 5.37
C VAL A 1 3.04 -23.42 6.43
N PRO A 2 2.52 -24.12 7.45
CA PRO A 2 1.60 -23.54 8.43
C PRO A 2 2.35 -22.65 9.41
N ILE A 3 2.42 -21.37 9.11
CA ILE A 3 3.18 -20.39 9.88
C ILE A 3 2.35 -19.79 11.00
N ARG A 4 2.99 -19.45 12.13
CA ARG A 4 2.35 -18.64 13.18
C ARG A 4 2.05 -17.22 12.65
N PRO A 5 0.84 -16.68 12.84
CA PRO A 5 0.49 -15.35 12.36
C PRO A 5 1.47 -14.26 12.81
N GLY A 6 1.80 -13.33 11.91
CA GLY A 6 2.71 -12.21 12.20
C GLY A 6 4.21 -12.57 12.23
N THR A 7 4.58 -13.82 11.92
CA THR A 7 5.99 -14.27 11.94
C THR A 7 6.62 -14.43 10.55
N ASP A 8 5.88 -14.13 9.48
CA ASP A 8 6.31 -14.24 8.08
C ASP A 8 7.60 -13.49 7.77
N GLY A 9 7.80 -12.30 8.36
CA GLY A 9 9.03 -11.53 8.21
C GLY A 9 10.28 -12.31 8.63
N ALA A 10 10.19 -13.11 9.70
CA ALA A 10 11.30 -13.96 10.14
C ALA A 10 11.60 -15.08 9.13
N LEU A 11 10.57 -15.72 8.59
CA LEU A 11 10.73 -16.74 7.54
C LEU A 11 11.40 -16.16 6.29
N LEU A 12 10.90 -15.03 5.80
CA LEU A 12 11.39 -14.38 4.57
C LEU A 12 12.85 -13.94 4.71
N LEU A 13 13.22 -13.35 5.84
CA LEU A 13 14.60 -12.96 6.11
C LEU A 13 15.54 -14.17 6.20
N ALA A 14 15.10 -15.28 6.81
CA ALA A 14 15.92 -16.50 6.88
C ALA A 14 16.06 -17.23 5.53
N ILE A 15 15.01 -17.21 4.70
CA ILE A 15 15.11 -17.70 3.31
C ILE A 15 16.11 -16.84 2.52
N THR A 16 16.03 -15.51 2.65
CA THR A 16 16.94 -14.58 1.98
C THR A 16 18.38 -14.80 2.45
N HIS A 17 18.60 -14.98 3.75
CA HIS A 17 19.90 -15.34 4.34
C HIS A 17 20.48 -16.59 3.67
N GLU A 18 19.71 -17.68 3.58
CA GLU A 18 20.18 -18.93 2.99
C GLU A 18 20.47 -18.82 1.48
N ILE A 19 19.65 -18.08 0.73
CA ILE A 19 19.89 -17.82 -0.70
C ILE A 19 21.22 -17.09 -0.90
N ILE A 20 21.46 -16.03 -0.12
CA ILE A 20 22.71 -15.26 -0.22
C ILE A 20 23.91 -16.10 0.20
N ARG A 21 23.81 -16.80 1.33
CA ARG A 21 24.89 -17.67 1.86
C ARG A 21 25.32 -18.75 0.87
N LYS A 22 24.37 -19.27 0.06
CA LYS A 22 24.63 -20.29 -0.97
C LYS A 22 25.04 -19.71 -2.32
N GLY A 23 25.08 -18.38 -2.48
CA GLY A 23 25.36 -17.74 -3.77
C GLY A 23 24.27 -17.99 -4.83
N LEU A 24 23.01 -18.18 -4.41
CA LEU A 24 21.88 -18.47 -5.30
C LEU A 24 21.11 -17.22 -5.76
N TYR A 25 21.65 -16.03 -5.52
CA TYR A 25 21.03 -14.77 -5.89
C TYR A 25 21.35 -14.37 -7.34
N ASP A 26 20.45 -13.62 -7.97
CA ASP A 26 20.64 -13.09 -9.33
C ASP A 26 21.52 -11.83 -9.30
N ARG A 27 22.84 -12.03 -9.41
CA ARG A 27 23.83 -10.93 -9.39
C ARG A 27 23.57 -9.91 -10.49
N ASP A 28 23.30 -10.35 -11.71
CA ASP A 28 23.15 -9.46 -12.86
C ASP A 28 21.93 -8.57 -12.67
N PHE A 29 20.85 -9.13 -12.14
CA PHE A 29 19.67 -8.36 -11.79
C PHE A 29 19.98 -7.33 -10.69
N LEU A 30 20.64 -7.75 -9.61
CA LEU A 30 21.01 -6.85 -8.50
C LEU A 30 21.88 -5.69 -8.96
N VAL A 31 22.89 -5.96 -9.79
CA VAL A 31 23.83 -4.94 -10.28
C VAL A 31 23.13 -3.92 -11.18
N ARG A 32 22.31 -4.39 -12.12
CA ARG A 32 21.79 -3.53 -13.19
C ARG A 32 20.53 -2.78 -12.81
N TYR A 33 19.67 -3.39 -12.00
CA TYR A 33 18.27 -2.97 -11.86
C TYR A 33 17.90 -2.50 -10.44
N THR A 34 18.87 -2.51 -9.52
CA THR A 34 18.65 -2.18 -8.12
C THR A 34 19.72 -1.23 -7.58
N ASN A 35 19.51 -0.70 -6.37
CA ASN A 35 20.54 0.06 -5.65
C ASN A 35 21.53 -0.81 -4.86
N ALA A 36 21.52 -2.14 -5.04
CA ALA A 36 22.41 -3.07 -4.36
C ALA A 36 23.92 -2.74 -4.44
N PRO A 37 24.48 -2.37 -5.61
CA PRO A 37 25.89 -1.98 -5.72
C PRO A 37 26.20 -0.53 -5.29
N GLN A 38 25.19 0.29 -5.02
CA GLN A 38 25.40 1.71 -4.70
C GLN A 38 26.08 1.86 -3.33
N LEU A 39 27.04 2.79 -3.27
CA LEU A 39 27.86 3.04 -2.08
C LEU A 39 27.13 3.91 -1.06
N VAL A 40 27.09 3.43 0.17
CA VAL A 40 26.48 4.09 1.33
C VAL A 40 27.58 4.60 2.26
N ASN A 41 27.47 5.84 2.73
CA ASN A 41 28.35 6.41 3.74
C ASN A 41 28.22 5.63 5.06
N ALA A 42 29.29 4.94 5.45
CA ALA A 42 29.33 4.08 6.63
C ALA A 42 29.97 4.77 7.85
N ASP A 43 30.23 6.08 7.80
CA ASP A 43 30.80 6.83 8.92
C ASP A 43 29.71 7.16 9.96
N PRO A 44 29.76 6.60 11.18
CA PRO A 44 28.80 6.91 12.22
C PRO A 44 28.90 8.35 12.74
N ALA A 45 30.01 9.06 12.50
CA ALA A 45 30.16 10.47 12.88
C ALA A 45 29.57 11.43 11.82
N SER A 46 29.43 10.97 10.58
CA SER A 46 28.93 11.80 9.47
C SER A 46 27.46 12.23 9.69
N PRO A 47 27.09 13.48 9.31
CA PRO A 47 25.70 13.88 9.20
C PRO A 47 24.96 13.13 8.08
N GLU A 48 25.70 12.58 7.12
CA GLU A 48 25.20 11.79 5.99
C GLU A 48 25.30 10.27 6.24
N GLU A 49 25.50 9.86 7.49
CA GLU A 49 25.52 8.45 7.89
C GLU A 49 24.35 7.69 7.25
N GLY A 50 24.66 6.64 6.48
CA GLY A 50 23.67 5.78 5.85
C GLY A 50 23.00 6.37 4.61
N LEU A 51 23.42 7.52 4.09
CA LEU A 51 22.97 8.04 2.79
C LEU A 51 23.86 7.54 1.66
N PHE A 52 23.34 7.51 0.42
CA PHE A 52 24.15 7.17 -0.74
C PHE A 52 25.17 8.26 -1.06
N VAL A 53 26.40 7.87 -1.36
CA VAL A 53 27.44 8.79 -1.83
C VAL A 53 27.17 9.12 -3.29
N ARG A 54 27.29 10.40 -3.65
CA ARG A 54 26.99 10.95 -4.97
C ARG A 54 28.18 11.72 -5.53
N THR A 55 28.20 11.93 -6.84
CA THR A 55 29.06 12.93 -7.48
C THR A 55 28.53 14.34 -7.20
N ASP A 56 29.42 15.33 -7.29
CA ASP A 56 29.07 16.76 -7.12
C ASP A 56 28.34 17.35 -8.33
N ASP A 57 28.01 16.52 -9.33
CA ASP A 57 27.34 16.99 -10.55
C ASP A 57 25.93 17.48 -10.21
N PRO A 58 25.52 18.66 -10.72
CA PRO A 58 24.16 19.12 -10.55
C PRO A 58 23.19 18.12 -11.21
N ALA A 59 22.09 17.84 -10.52
CA ALA A 59 21.02 17.03 -11.09
C ALA A 59 20.52 17.67 -12.41
N PRO A 60 20.33 16.90 -13.49
CA PRO A 60 19.78 17.45 -14.73
C PRO A 60 18.42 18.11 -14.50
N GLU A 61 18.11 19.15 -15.26
CA GLU A 61 16.80 19.80 -15.19
C GLU A 61 15.69 18.81 -15.58
N GLY A 62 14.62 18.76 -14.80
CA GLY A 62 13.53 17.82 -15.03
C GLY A 62 13.85 16.38 -14.67
N CYS A 63 14.91 16.14 -13.89
CA CYS A 63 15.28 14.81 -13.40
C CYS A 63 14.68 14.51 -12.02
N PHE A 64 14.11 13.32 -11.82
CA PHE A 64 13.54 12.93 -10.52
C PHE A 64 14.55 12.21 -9.64
N ASP A 65 15.23 11.21 -10.18
CA ASP A 65 16.25 10.44 -9.46
C ASP A 65 17.54 10.40 -10.29
N PRO A 66 18.41 11.43 -10.16
CA PRO A 66 19.64 11.49 -10.92
C PRO A 66 20.50 10.27 -10.59
N GLN A 67 20.95 9.58 -11.63
CA GLN A 67 21.88 8.45 -11.53
C GLN A 67 23.30 8.98 -11.24
N ASN A 68 23.47 9.71 -10.14
CA ASN A 68 24.73 10.33 -9.71
C ASN A 68 25.32 9.63 -8.49
N GLN A 69 24.76 8.49 -8.04
CA GLN A 69 25.35 7.69 -6.99
C GLN A 69 26.61 6.96 -7.49
N LEU A 70 27.41 6.47 -6.55
CA LEU A 70 28.68 5.79 -6.85
C LEU A 70 28.59 4.27 -6.69
N TRP A 71 29.38 3.57 -7.50
CA TRP A 71 29.75 2.17 -7.38
C TRP A 71 31.24 2.06 -7.02
N TRP A 72 31.65 0.95 -6.41
CA TRP A 72 33.07 0.57 -6.37
C TRP A 72 33.34 -0.45 -7.47
N ASP A 73 34.10 -0.04 -8.50
CA ASP A 73 34.36 -0.87 -9.67
C ASP A 73 35.46 -1.90 -9.43
N ARG A 74 35.24 -3.14 -9.85
CA ARG A 74 36.18 -4.27 -9.70
C ARG A 74 37.37 -4.19 -10.64
N HIS A 75 37.23 -3.53 -11.78
CA HIS A 75 38.29 -3.46 -12.78
C HIS A 75 39.33 -2.40 -12.43
N THR A 76 38.86 -1.23 -11.99
CA THR A 76 39.72 -0.08 -11.66
C THR A 76 40.05 0.03 -10.18
N ASP A 77 39.33 -0.69 -9.31
CA ASP A 77 39.42 -0.62 -7.85
C ASP A 77 39.24 0.81 -7.31
N ARG A 78 38.28 1.53 -7.90
CA ARG A 78 37.99 2.94 -7.61
C ARG A 78 36.48 3.20 -7.62
N PRO A 79 36.02 4.29 -6.97
CA PRO A 79 34.66 4.73 -7.13
C PRO A 79 34.40 5.20 -8.57
N VAL A 80 33.29 4.77 -9.15
CA VAL A 80 32.80 5.21 -10.46
C VAL A 80 31.33 5.56 -10.38
N ARG A 81 30.82 6.35 -11.31
CA ARG A 81 29.39 6.68 -11.39
C ARG A 81 28.58 5.43 -11.74
N THR A 82 27.38 5.29 -11.17
CA THR A 82 26.46 4.21 -11.51
C THR A 82 26.23 4.11 -13.01
N HIS A 83 26.17 2.89 -13.52
CA HIS A 83 25.94 2.54 -14.93
C HIS A 83 26.98 3.11 -15.90
N THR A 84 28.18 3.41 -15.42
CA THR A 84 29.33 3.68 -16.31
C THR A 84 29.58 2.45 -17.18
N GLU A 85 29.71 2.67 -18.49
CA GLU A 85 29.92 1.60 -19.47
C GLU A 85 31.20 0.81 -19.15
N GLY A 86 31.08 -0.52 -19.15
CA GLY A 86 32.19 -1.42 -18.84
C GLY A 86 32.54 -1.58 -17.36
N ALA A 87 31.88 -0.86 -16.44
CA ALA A 87 32.09 -1.04 -15.00
C ALA A 87 31.47 -2.36 -14.49
N ASP A 88 32.14 -3.01 -13.54
CA ASP A 88 31.64 -4.20 -12.83
C ASP A 88 31.68 -3.94 -11.31
N PRO A 89 30.55 -3.54 -10.69
CA PRO A 89 30.57 -3.12 -9.30
C PRO A 89 30.70 -4.28 -8.30
N TYR A 90 31.38 -4.03 -7.19
CA TYR A 90 31.31 -4.90 -6.02
C TYR A 90 29.93 -4.86 -5.36
N LEU A 91 29.41 -6.04 -5.00
CA LEU A 91 28.26 -6.16 -4.10
C LEU A 91 28.68 -6.39 -2.65
N LEU A 92 29.88 -6.91 -2.43
CA LEU A 92 30.42 -7.27 -1.12
C LEU A 92 31.72 -6.51 -0.89
N GLY A 93 31.98 -6.15 0.37
CA GLY A 93 33.21 -5.47 0.77
C GLY A 93 32.98 -4.18 1.55
N SER A 94 34.08 -3.57 1.96
CA SER A 94 34.12 -2.27 2.61
C SER A 94 35.29 -1.51 2.03
N PHE A 95 35.05 -0.26 1.65
CA PHE A 95 36.01 0.55 0.91
C PHE A 95 36.16 1.92 1.58
N ARG A 96 37.08 2.72 1.06
CA ARG A 96 37.29 4.10 1.50
C ARG A 96 37.42 4.99 0.27
N LEU A 97 36.69 6.09 0.24
CA LEU A 97 36.88 7.13 -0.77
C LEU A 97 38.23 7.84 -0.55
N ASP A 98 38.63 8.65 -1.53
CA ASP A 98 39.91 9.38 -1.51
C ASP A 98 40.02 10.36 -0.33
N ASP A 99 38.89 10.90 0.15
CA ASP A 99 38.80 11.76 1.34
C ASP A 99 38.85 10.99 2.67
N GLY A 100 38.93 9.65 2.61
CA GLY A 100 38.96 8.75 3.76
C GLY A 100 37.59 8.26 4.22
N THR A 101 36.49 8.75 3.65
CA THR A 101 35.11 8.36 4.02
C THR A 101 34.92 6.85 3.85
N PRO A 102 34.59 6.09 4.93
CA PRO A 102 34.30 4.68 4.83
C PRO A 102 32.96 4.45 4.12
N VAL A 103 32.94 3.55 3.15
CA VAL A 103 31.75 3.24 2.36
C VAL A 103 31.54 1.74 2.23
N LYS A 104 30.28 1.34 2.07
CA LYS A 104 29.89 -0.04 1.76
C LYS A 104 28.83 -0.08 0.65
N PRO A 105 28.85 -1.06 -0.24
CA PRO A 105 27.69 -1.33 -1.09
C PRO A 105 26.46 -1.61 -0.23
N ALA A 106 25.28 -1.15 -0.67
CA ALA A 106 24.02 -1.42 0.02
C ALA A 106 23.77 -2.92 0.24
N PHE A 107 24.22 -3.75 -0.70
CA PHE A 107 24.12 -5.21 -0.57
C PHE A 107 24.98 -5.76 0.56
N GLN A 108 26.19 -5.24 0.79
CA GLN A 108 27.00 -5.63 1.95
C GLN A 108 26.26 -5.31 3.26
N LEU A 109 25.59 -4.16 3.36
CA LEU A 109 24.80 -3.82 4.54
C LEU A 109 23.63 -4.81 4.75
N LEU A 110 23.00 -5.27 3.66
CA LEU A 110 22.00 -6.33 3.72
C LEU A 110 22.60 -7.66 4.22
N VAL A 111 23.77 -8.05 3.72
CA VAL A 111 24.48 -9.26 4.20
C VAL A 111 24.81 -9.16 5.69
N ASP A 112 25.36 -8.02 6.11
CA ASP A 112 25.68 -7.74 7.52
C ASP A 112 24.42 -7.82 8.41
N ARG A 113 23.28 -7.32 7.92
CA ARG A 113 21.98 -7.43 8.60
C ARG A 113 21.52 -8.88 8.70
N LEU A 114 21.59 -9.64 7.61
CA LEU A 114 21.03 -10.99 7.52
C LEU A 114 21.82 -12.05 8.27
N LYS A 115 23.05 -11.77 8.71
CA LYS A 115 23.93 -12.75 9.40
C LYS A 115 23.23 -13.46 10.58
N ASP A 116 22.37 -12.75 11.30
CA ASP A 116 21.69 -13.26 12.51
C ASP A 116 20.35 -13.94 12.22
N TYR A 117 19.88 -13.90 10.96
CA TYR A 117 18.58 -14.43 10.52
C TYR A 117 18.72 -15.86 10.02
N THR A 118 19.25 -16.76 10.85
CA THR A 118 19.47 -18.16 10.45
C THR A 118 18.17 -18.97 10.38
N PRO A 119 18.13 -20.10 9.64
CA PRO A 119 17.02 -21.05 9.71
C PRO A 119 16.67 -21.49 11.14
N GLU A 120 17.67 -21.71 12.01
CA GLU A 120 17.47 -22.07 13.42
C GLU A 120 16.79 -20.95 14.22
N TRP A 121 17.19 -19.71 13.96
CA TRP A 121 16.58 -18.54 14.56
C TRP A 121 15.10 -18.43 14.14
N ALA A 122 14.83 -18.51 12.84
CA ALA A 122 13.47 -18.41 12.33
C ALA A 122 12.59 -19.59 12.77
N ALA A 123 13.14 -20.79 12.91
CA ALA A 123 12.40 -21.96 13.35
C ALA A 123 11.79 -21.79 14.75
N ARG A 124 12.52 -21.15 15.68
CA ARG A 124 12.03 -20.87 17.04
C ARG A 124 10.86 -19.88 17.05
N ILE A 125 10.87 -18.91 16.15
CA ILE A 125 9.86 -17.85 16.06
C ILE A 125 8.62 -18.39 15.34
N THR A 126 8.82 -18.91 14.13
CA THR A 126 7.77 -19.25 13.17
C THR A 126 7.10 -20.59 13.45
N GLY A 127 7.78 -21.49 14.18
CA GLY A 127 7.38 -22.89 14.32
C GLY A 127 7.71 -23.76 13.11
N ILE A 128 8.34 -23.20 12.07
CA ILE A 128 8.70 -23.94 10.85
C ILE A 128 10.07 -24.61 11.02
N PRO A 129 10.21 -25.92 10.78
CA PRO A 129 11.51 -26.58 10.93
C PRO A 129 12.61 -25.93 10.08
N ALA A 130 13.81 -25.77 10.66
CA ALA A 130 14.94 -25.14 9.98
C ALA A 130 15.32 -25.85 8.67
N GLU A 131 15.17 -27.17 8.60
CA GLU A 131 15.34 -27.95 7.37
C GLU A 131 14.35 -27.53 6.27
N THR A 132 13.07 -27.31 6.62
CA THR A 132 12.07 -26.80 5.67
C THR A 132 12.46 -25.42 5.16
N ILE A 133 12.94 -24.53 6.01
CA ILE A 133 13.39 -23.18 5.62
C ILE A 133 14.55 -23.26 4.61
N ARG A 134 15.56 -24.10 4.90
CA ARG A 134 16.69 -24.34 3.98
C ARG A 134 16.23 -24.93 2.65
N ARG A 135 15.31 -25.90 2.70
CA ARG A 135 14.75 -26.54 1.51
C ARG A 135 14.02 -25.53 0.65
N LEU A 136 13.15 -24.69 1.22
CA LEU A 136 12.47 -23.61 0.48
C LEU A 136 13.47 -22.65 -0.17
N ALA A 137 14.48 -22.20 0.58
CA ALA A 137 15.52 -21.31 0.05
C ALA A 137 16.29 -21.94 -1.10
N HIS A 138 16.64 -23.22 -0.98
CA HIS A 138 17.32 -23.97 -2.04
C HIS A 138 16.42 -24.17 -3.27
N GLU A 139 15.19 -24.63 -3.09
CA GLU A 139 14.21 -24.84 -4.18
C GLU A 139 13.93 -23.53 -4.93
N MET A 140 13.70 -22.42 -4.22
CA MET A 140 13.49 -21.10 -4.84
C MET A 140 14.73 -20.62 -5.59
N GLY A 141 15.91 -20.68 -4.95
CA GLY A 141 17.16 -20.21 -5.55
C GLY A 141 17.58 -21.01 -6.78
N VAL A 142 17.48 -22.34 -6.73
CA VAL A 142 17.75 -23.22 -7.87
C VAL A 142 16.72 -23.00 -8.98
N THR A 143 15.44 -22.88 -8.64
CA THR A 143 14.39 -22.60 -9.65
C THR A 143 14.67 -21.28 -10.38
N ALA A 144 14.97 -20.22 -9.64
CA ALA A 144 15.26 -18.91 -10.21
C ALA A 144 16.54 -18.91 -11.09
N ARG A 145 17.58 -19.64 -10.67
CA ARG A 145 18.87 -19.68 -11.37
C ARG A 145 18.87 -20.60 -12.59
N ASP A 146 18.34 -21.83 -12.45
CA ASP A 146 18.56 -22.93 -13.40
C ASP A 146 17.39 -23.13 -14.37
N TYR A 147 16.17 -22.70 -14.02
CA TYR A 147 14.97 -22.86 -14.85
C TYR A 147 14.56 -21.54 -15.50
N ARG A 148 15.53 -20.74 -15.93
CA ARG A 148 15.29 -19.44 -16.57
C ARG A 148 14.39 -19.59 -17.80
N VAL A 149 13.39 -18.73 -17.87
CA VAL A 149 12.49 -18.59 -19.02
C VAL A 149 13.07 -17.53 -19.95
N GLU A 150 13.08 -17.79 -21.25
CA GLU A 150 13.47 -16.83 -22.27
C GLU A 150 12.36 -16.68 -23.29
N LEU A 151 11.94 -15.45 -23.55
CA LEU A 151 10.94 -15.12 -24.56
C LEU A 151 11.61 -14.29 -25.66
N PRO A 152 11.40 -14.62 -26.96
CA PRO A 152 11.99 -13.90 -28.09
C PRO A 152 11.25 -12.57 -28.32
N ILE A 153 11.38 -11.67 -27.36
CA ILE A 153 10.78 -10.34 -27.33
C ILE A 153 11.93 -9.34 -27.23
N PRO A 154 12.24 -8.60 -28.31
CA PRO A 154 13.28 -7.59 -28.25
C PRO A 154 12.81 -6.36 -27.47
N TRP A 155 13.74 -5.72 -26.76
CA TRP A 155 13.48 -4.48 -26.03
C TRP A 155 14.76 -3.67 -25.83
N THR A 156 14.59 -2.37 -25.57
CA THR A 156 15.68 -1.44 -25.26
C THR A 156 15.55 -0.99 -23.82
N ASP A 157 16.63 -1.07 -23.07
CA ASP A 157 16.63 -0.56 -21.70
C ASP A 157 16.86 0.95 -21.61
N ALA A 158 16.67 1.51 -20.44
CA ALA A 158 16.79 2.94 -20.15
C ALA A 158 18.20 3.49 -20.33
N TRP A 159 19.21 2.63 -20.56
CA TRP A 159 20.59 3.02 -20.83
C TRP A 159 20.96 2.82 -22.31
N GLY A 160 19.97 2.59 -23.18
CA GLY A 160 20.15 2.49 -24.63
C GLY A 160 20.67 1.15 -25.11
N LYS A 161 20.78 0.13 -24.24
CA LYS A 161 21.21 -1.20 -24.65
C LYS A 161 20.04 -1.98 -25.20
N GLU A 162 20.20 -2.46 -26.43
CA GLU A 162 19.25 -3.39 -27.07
C GLU A 162 19.46 -4.82 -26.56
N HIS A 163 18.34 -5.52 -26.38
CA HIS A 163 18.29 -6.93 -25.98
C HIS A 163 17.43 -7.68 -26.99
N GLU A 164 17.90 -8.83 -27.45
CA GLU A 164 17.17 -9.68 -28.41
C GLU A 164 16.00 -10.43 -27.77
N SER A 165 16.04 -10.63 -26.45
CA SER A 165 15.07 -11.41 -25.69
C SER A 165 14.79 -10.84 -24.30
N VAL A 166 13.69 -11.30 -23.70
CA VAL A 166 13.33 -11.07 -22.30
C VAL A 166 13.60 -12.37 -21.53
N THR A 167 14.40 -12.28 -20.47
CA THR A 167 14.66 -13.41 -19.57
C THR A 167 13.86 -13.28 -18.28
N GLY A 168 13.49 -14.40 -17.66
CA GLY A 168 12.76 -14.43 -16.40
C GLY A 168 13.11 -15.59 -15.50
N ASN A 169 13.01 -15.34 -14.20
CA ASN A 169 13.27 -16.31 -13.14
C ASN A 169 11.90 -16.74 -12.58
N PRO A 170 11.43 -17.98 -12.82
CA PRO A 170 10.02 -18.34 -12.67
C PRO A 170 9.64 -18.68 -11.22
N VAL A 171 9.81 -17.71 -10.31
CA VAL A 171 9.33 -17.78 -8.94
C VAL A 171 8.39 -16.60 -8.69
N ALA A 172 7.09 -16.90 -8.62
CA ALA A 172 6.04 -15.92 -8.39
C ALA A 172 5.61 -15.88 -6.92
N PHE A 173 5.30 -14.69 -6.45
CA PHE A 173 4.80 -14.46 -5.09
C PHE A 173 3.43 -13.79 -5.18
N HIS A 174 2.46 -14.31 -4.42
CA HIS A 174 1.16 -13.68 -4.23
C HIS A 174 0.98 -13.38 -2.74
N ALA A 175 0.99 -12.09 -2.40
CA ALA A 175 0.86 -11.61 -1.04
C ALA A 175 -0.21 -10.50 -0.97
N MET A 176 -0.90 -10.45 0.16
CA MET A 176 -1.96 -9.46 0.42
C MET A 176 -2.03 -9.18 1.93
N ARG A 177 -3.23 -8.93 2.46
CA ARG A 177 -3.46 -8.49 3.84
C ARG A 177 -2.94 -9.45 4.91
N GLY A 178 -2.81 -10.74 4.65
CA GLY A 178 -2.28 -11.70 5.64
C GLY A 178 -0.89 -11.32 6.15
N LEU A 179 -0.02 -10.76 5.30
CA LEU A 179 1.32 -10.30 5.69
C LEU A 179 1.29 -8.86 6.25
N ALA A 180 0.41 -8.02 5.72
CA ALA A 180 0.40 -6.59 6.02
C ALA A 180 -0.45 -6.19 7.24
N ALA A 181 -1.43 -7.00 7.65
CA ALA A 181 -2.38 -6.70 8.72
C ALA A 181 -1.86 -7.05 10.13
N HIS A 182 -0.55 -6.87 10.33
CA HIS A 182 0.14 -6.96 11.61
C HIS A 182 0.95 -5.68 11.81
N SER A 183 1.22 -5.26 13.04
CA SER A 183 2.00 -4.04 13.26
C SER A 183 3.39 -4.08 12.61
N ASN A 184 4.00 -5.27 12.50
CA ASN A 184 5.28 -5.51 11.83
C ASN A 184 5.15 -5.70 10.31
N GLY A 185 3.93 -5.63 9.77
CA GLY A 185 3.60 -5.91 8.38
C GLY A 185 4.35 -5.03 7.37
N PHE A 186 4.68 -3.79 7.73
CA PHE A 186 5.52 -2.92 6.89
C PHE A 186 6.88 -3.55 6.59
N HIS A 187 7.58 -4.05 7.61
CA HIS A 187 8.89 -4.69 7.43
C HIS A 187 8.77 -6.10 6.85
N THR A 188 7.68 -6.83 7.12
CA THR A 188 7.38 -8.11 6.48
C THR A 188 7.22 -7.98 4.96
N ILE A 189 6.45 -7.00 4.48
CA ILE A 189 6.30 -6.74 3.04
C ILE A 189 7.63 -6.30 2.42
N ARG A 190 8.42 -5.47 3.12
CA ARG A 190 9.77 -5.12 2.65
C ARG A 190 10.67 -6.35 2.55
N ALA A 191 10.64 -7.26 3.52
CA ALA A 191 11.42 -8.51 3.46
C ALA A 191 11.01 -9.38 2.26
N LEU A 192 9.72 -9.46 1.93
CA LEU A 192 9.24 -10.12 0.72
C LEU A 192 9.80 -9.45 -0.55
N SER A 193 9.76 -8.11 -0.62
CA SER A 193 10.31 -7.36 -1.74
C SER A 193 11.82 -7.59 -1.91
N ILE A 194 12.58 -7.66 -0.81
CA ILE A 194 14.01 -8.03 -0.85
C ILE A 194 14.20 -9.44 -1.41
N LEU A 195 13.42 -10.41 -0.93
CA LEU A 195 13.50 -11.79 -1.43
C LEU A 195 13.25 -11.87 -2.94
N MET A 196 12.19 -11.21 -3.44
CA MET A 196 11.89 -11.13 -4.87
C MET A 196 13.03 -10.47 -5.67
N THR A 197 13.64 -9.42 -5.09
CA THR A 197 14.74 -8.68 -5.70
C THR A 197 16.01 -9.53 -5.79
N VAL A 198 16.37 -10.24 -4.71
CA VAL A 198 17.55 -11.13 -4.65
C VAL A 198 17.39 -12.31 -5.61
N LEU A 199 16.17 -12.81 -5.81
CA LEU A 199 15.86 -13.83 -6.81
C LEU A 199 15.72 -13.28 -8.23
N GLY A 200 15.69 -11.95 -8.41
CA GLY A 200 15.53 -11.30 -9.71
C GLY A 200 14.21 -11.60 -10.40
N THR A 201 13.08 -11.62 -9.68
CA THR A 201 11.77 -12.05 -10.21
C THR A 201 10.81 -10.91 -10.55
N ILE A 202 11.21 -9.66 -10.28
CA ILE A 202 10.33 -8.49 -10.45
C ILE A 202 10.24 -8.10 -11.93
N ASP A 203 8.99 -8.02 -12.41
CA ASP A 203 8.56 -7.65 -13.75
C ASP A 203 9.10 -8.50 -14.91
N ARG A 204 9.30 -9.80 -14.64
CA ARG A 204 9.87 -10.77 -15.58
C ARG A 204 8.93 -11.96 -15.84
N PRO A 205 9.12 -12.72 -16.93
CA PRO A 205 8.35 -13.94 -17.20
C PRO A 205 8.39 -14.92 -16.03
N GLY A 206 7.22 -15.46 -15.65
CA GLY A 206 7.07 -16.39 -14.53
C GLY A 206 7.25 -15.79 -13.12
N GLY A 207 7.56 -14.50 -13.02
CA GLY A 207 7.74 -13.78 -11.75
C GLY A 207 6.58 -12.85 -11.40
N PHE A 208 6.85 -11.86 -10.54
CA PHE A 208 5.92 -10.78 -10.23
C PHE A 208 5.79 -9.84 -11.43
N ARG A 209 4.61 -9.28 -11.68
CA ARG A 209 4.32 -8.45 -12.86
C ARG A 209 3.60 -7.17 -12.45
N HIS A 210 4.04 -6.04 -12.99
CA HIS A 210 3.34 -4.78 -12.76
C HIS A 210 1.99 -4.74 -13.50
N LYS A 211 1.02 -4.03 -12.93
CA LYS A 211 -0.25 -3.67 -13.57
C LYS A 211 -0.30 -2.15 -13.68
N ALA A 212 -0.73 -1.62 -14.82
CA ALA A 212 -0.86 -0.17 -15.00
C ALA A 212 -1.76 0.43 -13.89
N PRO A 213 -1.40 1.59 -13.31
CA PRO A 213 -0.38 2.53 -13.75
C PRO A 213 1.01 2.30 -13.14
N PHE A 214 1.29 1.13 -12.56
CA PHE A 214 2.62 0.78 -12.06
C PHE A 214 3.50 0.20 -13.18
N PRO A 215 4.84 0.33 -13.08
CA PRO A 215 5.61 0.90 -11.98
C PRO A 215 5.50 2.44 -11.89
N ARG A 216 5.72 2.97 -10.67
CA ARG A 216 5.83 4.41 -10.38
C ARG A 216 7.17 4.69 -9.69
N PRO A 217 7.70 5.93 -9.75
CA PRO A 217 8.88 6.32 -8.98
C PRO A 217 8.73 5.98 -7.49
N ILE A 218 9.85 5.73 -6.81
CA ILE A 218 9.88 5.29 -5.40
C ILE A 218 10.67 6.31 -4.55
N PRO A 219 10.01 7.12 -3.71
CA PRO A 219 8.56 7.22 -3.55
C PRO A 219 7.91 7.99 -4.73
N PRO A 220 6.59 7.84 -4.95
CA PRO A 220 5.89 8.64 -5.95
C PRO A 220 5.98 10.15 -5.69
N CYS A 221 5.82 10.95 -6.75
CA CYS A 221 6.07 12.40 -6.69
C CYS A 221 5.03 13.20 -5.90
N ALA A 222 3.81 12.68 -5.76
CA ALA A 222 2.71 13.40 -5.11
C ALA A 222 3.00 13.61 -3.62
N LYS A 223 3.06 14.87 -3.16
CA LYS A 223 3.34 15.22 -1.76
C LYS A 223 2.08 15.61 -1.01
N PRO A 224 1.98 15.32 0.30
CA PRO A 224 0.92 15.90 1.11
C PRO A 224 1.22 17.38 1.40
N PRO A 225 0.23 18.13 1.91
CA PRO A 225 0.48 19.40 2.58
C PRO A 225 1.56 19.25 3.67
N LYS A 226 2.32 20.29 3.91
CA LYS A 226 3.50 20.30 4.79
C LYS A 226 3.29 21.07 6.09
N GLY A 227 2.22 21.86 6.20
CA GLY A 227 1.88 22.57 7.43
C GLY A 227 0.54 23.30 7.38
N PRO A 228 0.12 23.95 8.47
CA PRO A 228 -1.16 24.64 8.55
C PRO A 228 -1.37 25.71 7.48
N GLY A 229 -0.29 26.35 6.99
CA GLY A 229 -0.37 27.37 5.94
C GLY A 229 -0.85 26.87 4.58
N ASP A 230 -0.77 25.56 4.35
CA ASP A 230 -1.18 24.87 3.12
C ASP A 230 -2.68 24.52 3.11
N VAL A 231 -3.40 24.89 4.18
CA VAL A 231 -4.84 24.69 4.34
C VAL A 231 -5.53 26.03 4.49
N ARG A 232 -6.46 26.31 3.57
CA ARG A 232 -7.29 27.52 3.61
C ARG A 232 -8.75 27.17 3.34
N PRO A 233 -9.70 27.62 4.18
CA PRO A 233 -11.11 27.38 3.94
C PRO A 233 -11.55 27.87 2.56
N GLY A 234 -12.29 27.04 1.81
CA GLY A 234 -12.80 27.37 0.48
C GLY A 234 -11.77 27.28 -0.66
N GLU A 235 -10.51 27.00 -0.36
CA GLU A 235 -9.45 26.82 -1.36
C GLU A 235 -9.03 25.34 -1.46
N PRO A 236 -8.55 24.87 -2.62
CA PRO A 236 -7.90 23.56 -2.73
C PRO A 236 -6.71 23.44 -1.77
N LEU A 237 -6.44 22.23 -1.28
CA LEU A 237 -5.22 21.95 -0.51
C LEU A 237 -3.96 22.20 -1.35
N ASP A 238 -2.94 22.81 -0.76
CA ASP A 238 -1.61 22.91 -1.37
C ASP A 238 -0.85 21.58 -1.18
N GLY A 239 -1.24 20.59 -1.99
CA GLY A 239 -0.75 19.22 -1.93
C GLY A 239 -1.87 18.19 -2.04
N MET A 240 -1.50 16.91 -2.08
CA MET A 240 -2.45 15.81 -2.21
C MET A 240 -2.99 15.36 -0.84
N PRO A 241 -4.31 15.14 -0.70
CA PRO A 241 -4.86 14.57 0.53
C PRO A 241 -4.31 13.17 0.81
N LEU A 242 -3.81 12.45 -0.20
CA LEU A 242 -3.08 11.19 -0.05
C LEU A 242 -1.73 11.32 -0.77
N GLY A 243 -0.71 11.74 -0.03
CA GLY A 243 0.64 11.97 -0.54
C GLY A 243 1.67 10.92 -0.11
N TRP A 244 2.90 11.10 -0.59
CA TRP A 244 4.05 10.21 -0.39
C TRP A 244 5.26 11.01 0.14
N PRO A 245 5.39 11.18 1.46
CA PRO A 245 6.57 11.80 2.06
C PRO A 245 7.86 11.07 1.66
N ALA A 246 8.88 11.81 1.21
CA ALA A 246 10.20 11.28 0.86
C ALA A 246 11.28 11.61 1.90
N ASP A 247 11.01 12.59 2.75
CA ASP A 247 11.89 13.03 3.83
C ASP A 247 11.05 13.66 4.96
N PRO A 248 11.68 13.98 6.12
CA PRO A 248 11.01 14.63 7.25
C PRO A 248 10.28 15.94 6.93
N ASP A 249 10.74 16.71 5.96
CA ASP A 249 10.23 18.04 5.67
C ASP A 249 8.92 18.01 4.89
N ASP A 250 8.63 16.88 4.23
CA ASP A 250 7.35 16.56 3.62
C ASP A 250 6.23 16.24 4.62
N LEU A 251 6.49 16.13 5.92
CA LEU A 251 5.46 15.78 6.90
C LEU A 251 4.45 16.90 7.14
N PHE A 252 3.18 16.53 7.31
CA PHE A 252 2.08 17.44 7.58
C PHE A 252 1.92 17.70 9.09
N VAL A 253 2.78 18.58 9.61
CA VAL A 253 2.86 18.93 11.03
C VAL A 253 2.91 20.45 11.21
N ASP A 254 2.55 20.92 12.40
CA ASP A 254 2.75 22.32 12.79
C ASP A 254 4.22 22.63 13.14
N GLU A 255 4.50 23.86 13.54
CA GLU A 255 5.84 24.33 13.95
C GLU A 255 6.42 23.56 15.15
N ARG A 256 5.55 22.93 15.96
CA ARG A 256 5.94 22.11 17.12
C ARG A 256 6.11 20.63 16.76
N GLY A 257 5.83 20.24 15.52
CA GLY A 257 5.87 18.86 15.07
C GLY A 257 4.61 18.06 15.45
N GLU A 258 3.51 18.72 15.81
CA GLU A 258 2.26 18.07 16.15
C GLU A 258 1.35 17.86 14.91
N PRO A 259 0.47 16.84 14.91
CA PRO A 259 -0.37 16.53 13.76
C PRO A 259 -1.37 17.64 13.39
N VAL A 260 -1.52 17.94 12.09
CA VAL A 260 -2.53 18.91 11.60
C VAL A 260 -3.84 18.24 11.16
N ARG A 261 -3.79 16.99 10.69
CA ARG A 261 -5.01 16.27 10.25
C ARG A 261 -5.72 15.58 11.42
N ILE A 262 -7.05 15.52 11.35
CA ILE A 262 -7.86 14.80 12.35
C ILE A 262 -7.50 13.31 12.44
N ASP A 263 -7.12 12.66 11.34
CA ASP A 263 -6.66 11.27 11.34
C ASP A 263 -5.18 11.11 11.72
N LYS A 264 -4.48 12.22 11.96
CA LYS A 264 -3.05 12.35 12.23
C LYS A 264 -2.15 11.81 11.11
N GLY A 265 -2.69 11.63 9.90
CA GLY A 265 -1.92 11.16 8.75
C GLY A 265 -0.80 12.11 8.37
N PHE A 266 0.34 11.56 7.92
CA PHE A 266 1.55 12.29 7.54
C PHE A 266 2.20 13.10 8.66
N SER A 267 1.86 12.82 9.92
CA SER A 267 2.55 13.37 11.09
C SER A 267 3.70 12.48 11.54
N TRP A 268 4.47 12.89 12.55
CA TRP A 268 5.45 12.02 13.20
C TRP A 268 4.82 10.76 13.84
N GLU A 269 3.52 10.77 14.14
CA GLU A 269 2.81 9.59 14.61
C GLU A 269 2.60 8.56 13.49
N TYR A 270 2.40 9.02 12.25
CA TYR A 270 2.15 8.15 11.11
C TYR A 270 2.77 8.71 9.81
N PRO A 271 4.12 8.72 9.70
CA PRO A 271 4.79 9.47 8.63
C PRO A 271 4.43 9.00 7.22
N LEU A 272 4.19 7.70 7.05
CA LEU A 272 3.96 7.05 5.75
C LEU A 272 2.52 6.55 5.57
N SER A 273 1.53 7.25 6.14
CA SER A 273 0.10 6.89 6.06
C SER A 273 -0.53 7.22 4.69
N VAL A 274 -0.01 6.62 3.62
CA VAL A 274 -0.35 6.92 2.21
C VAL A 274 -1.81 6.61 1.83
N HIS A 275 -2.54 5.87 2.68
CA HIS A 275 -3.97 5.58 2.54
C HIS A 275 -4.85 6.33 3.55
N GLY A 276 -4.29 7.28 4.31
CA GLY A 276 -4.96 7.91 5.45
C GLY A 276 -5.22 6.92 6.59
N LEU A 277 -5.79 7.42 7.69
CA LEU A 277 -6.06 6.63 8.90
C LEU A 277 -7.50 6.79 9.35
N MET A 278 -8.44 6.39 8.49
CA MET A 278 -9.89 6.47 8.77
C MET A 278 -10.27 5.88 10.15
N HIS A 279 -9.58 4.84 10.61
CA HIS A 279 -9.83 4.23 11.92
C HIS A 279 -9.50 5.13 13.13
N ASN A 280 -8.70 6.19 12.93
CA ASN A 280 -8.39 7.16 13.97
C ASN A 280 -9.40 8.31 14.04
N VAL A 281 -10.17 8.58 12.98
CA VAL A 281 -11.01 9.79 12.87
C VAL A 281 -12.02 9.89 14.01
N ILE A 282 -12.81 8.83 14.26
CA ILE A 282 -13.84 8.84 15.33
C ILE A 282 -13.18 9.01 16.70
N THR A 283 -12.10 8.27 16.97
CA THR A 283 -11.37 8.35 18.24
C THR A 283 -10.82 9.75 18.49
N ASN A 284 -10.24 10.37 17.47
CA ASN A 284 -9.62 11.69 17.57
C ASN A 284 -10.66 12.81 17.66
N ALA A 285 -11.76 12.72 16.91
CA ALA A 285 -12.91 13.62 17.05
C ALA A 285 -13.50 13.56 18.47
N TRP A 286 -13.70 12.33 18.99
CA TRP A 286 -14.18 12.09 20.35
C TRP A 286 -13.22 12.56 21.44
N ARG A 287 -11.89 12.58 21.19
CA ARG A 287 -10.89 13.15 22.12
C ARG A 287 -10.73 14.65 21.99
N GLY A 288 -10.94 15.20 20.79
CA GLY A 288 -10.59 16.58 20.46
C GLY A 288 -9.09 16.71 20.22
N ASP A 289 -8.46 15.66 19.68
CA ASP A 289 -7.01 15.56 19.50
C ASP A 289 -6.71 15.16 18.04
N PRO A 290 -6.24 16.10 17.19
CA PRO A 290 -5.74 17.43 17.55
C PRO A 290 -6.83 18.49 17.79
N TYR A 291 -8.07 18.28 17.34
CA TYR A 291 -9.18 19.22 17.50
C TYR A 291 -10.55 18.52 17.46
N ARG A 292 -11.60 19.27 17.82
CA ARG A 292 -13.01 18.87 17.68
C ARG A 292 -13.50 19.11 16.26
N ILE A 293 -14.48 18.32 15.84
CA ILE A 293 -15.25 18.55 14.61
C ILE A 293 -16.70 18.81 15.00
N ASP A 294 -17.40 19.62 14.23
CA ASP A 294 -18.86 19.79 14.35
C ASP A 294 -19.62 18.69 13.60
N THR A 295 -19.09 18.24 12.47
CA THR A 295 -19.76 17.36 11.52
C THR A 295 -18.83 16.23 11.09
N LEU A 296 -19.36 15.01 11.11
CA LEU A 296 -18.71 13.83 10.54
C LEU A 296 -19.58 13.27 9.43
N MET A 297 -19.04 13.13 8.22
CA MET A 297 -19.70 12.44 7.11
C MET A 297 -19.01 11.10 6.84
N ILE A 298 -19.79 10.02 6.80
CA ILE A 298 -19.29 8.67 6.53
C ILE A 298 -19.94 8.12 5.25
N PHE A 299 -19.10 7.65 4.34
CA PHE A 299 -19.49 7.01 3.07
C PHE A 299 -18.66 5.74 2.85
N MET A 300 -19.30 4.66 2.37
CA MET A 300 -18.68 3.35 2.08
C MET A 300 -17.89 2.72 3.25
N ALA A 301 -18.20 3.07 4.50
CA ALA A 301 -17.52 2.53 5.67
C ALA A 301 -18.50 2.21 6.81
N ASN A 302 -18.38 1.02 7.38
CA ASN A 302 -19.18 0.60 8.53
C ASN A 302 -18.31 0.58 9.80
N MET A 303 -18.02 1.78 10.32
CA MET A 303 -17.13 1.98 11.47
C MET A 303 -17.72 1.48 12.79
N ALA A 304 -19.04 1.35 12.89
CA ALA A 304 -19.73 0.73 14.02
C ALA A 304 -19.71 -0.81 13.94
N TRP A 305 -19.07 -1.40 12.94
CA TRP A 305 -18.96 -2.86 12.81
C TRP A 305 -17.58 -3.34 12.37
N ASN A 306 -17.33 -3.49 11.06
CA ASN A 306 -16.18 -4.23 10.53
C ASN A 306 -15.02 -3.36 10.02
N SER A 307 -15.26 -2.07 9.75
CA SER A 307 -14.22 -1.15 9.26
C SER A 307 -13.32 -0.62 10.37
N THR A 308 -13.75 -0.77 11.64
CA THR A 308 -12.96 -0.43 12.82
C THR A 308 -12.16 -1.62 13.34
N MET A 309 -11.06 -1.32 14.04
CA MET A 309 -10.29 -2.31 14.80
C MET A 309 -10.73 -2.40 16.27
N ASN A 310 -11.72 -1.61 16.68
CA ASN A 310 -12.28 -1.59 18.04
C ASN A 310 -13.78 -1.22 18.03
N THR A 311 -14.61 -2.19 17.66
CA THR A 311 -16.07 -1.99 17.47
C THR A 311 -16.78 -1.52 18.74
N VAL A 312 -16.41 -2.04 19.90
CA VAL A 312 -17.05 -1.70 21.17
C VAL A 312 -16.81 -0.24 21.52
N GLU A 313 -15.55 0.22 21.49
CA GLU A 313 -15.24 1.61 21.82
C GLU A 313 -15.75 2.59 20.78
N VAL A 314 -15.73 2.25 19.49
CA VAL A 314 -16.31 3.13 18.47
C VAL A 314 -17.78 3.39 18.72
N ARG A 315 -18.57 2.36 19.02
CA ARG A 315 -20.00 2.53 19.35
C ARG A 315 -20.23 3.35 20.62
N ARG A 316 -19.36 3.17 21.62
CA ARG A 316 -19.40 3.98 22.84
C ARG A 316 -19.10 5.45 22.53
N MET A 317 -18.04 5.72 21.79
CA MET A 317 -17.61 7.09 21.43
C MET A 317 -18.64 7.82 20.58
N LEU A 318 -19.32 7.13 19.66
CA LEU A 318 -20.40 7.70 18.85
C LEU A 318 -21.63 8.13 19.68
N ASN A 319 -21.84 7.55 20.87
CA ASN A 319 -22.94 7.91 21.78
C ASN A 319 -22.51 8.79 22.96
N ASP A 320 -21.21 9.03 23.12
CA ASP A 320 -20.69 9.68 24.32
C ASP A 320 -21.05 11.16 24.32
N LYS A 321 -21.52 11.64 25.47
CA LYS A 321 -21.95 13.02 25.68
C LYS A 321 -20.99 13.73 26.62
N ASP A 322 -20.90 15.05 26.49
CA ASP A 322 -20.16 15.89 27.42
C ASP A 322 -20.99 16.20 28.69
N GLU A 323 -20.44 17.02 29.57
CA GLU A 323 -21.08 17.45 30.82
C GLU A 323 -22.35 18.29 30.62
N ASN A 324 -22.55 18.87 29.43
CA ASN A 324 -23.74 19.61 29.06
C ASN A 324 -24.83 18.73 28.44
N GLY A 325 -24.56 17.43 28.23
CA GLY A 325 -25.48 16.49 27.62
C GLY A 325 -25.45 16.47 26.08
N GLU A 326 -24.52 17.21 25.48
CA GLU A 326 -24.32 17.28 24.03
C GLU A 326 -23.40 16.14 23.55
N TYR A 327 -23.66 15.60 22.36
CA TYR A 327 -22.79 14.57 21.79
C TYR A 327 -21.41 15.15 21.49
N LYS A 328 -20.35 14.39 21.82
CA LYS A 328 -18.97 14.82 21.55
C LYS A 328 -18.63 14.87 20.05
N ILE A 329 -19.42 14.19 19.22
CA ILE A 329 -19.47 14.35 17.77
C ILE A 329 -20.88 14.88 17.47
N PRO A 330 -21.05 16.19 17.28
CA PRO A 330 -22.38 16.81 17.34
C PRO A 330 -23.34 16.44 16.21
N PHE A 331 -22.82 16.19 15.00
CA PHE A 331 -23.65 15.87 13.84
C PHE A 331 -23.01 14.79 12.95
N LEU A 332 -23.70 13.67 12.76
CA LEU A 332 -23.25 12.53 11.98
C LEU A 332 -24.15 12.30 10.75
N VAL A 333 -23.54 12.45 9.57
CA VAL A 333 -24.16 12.12 8.28
C VAL A 333 -23.66 10.75 7.81
N VAL A 334 -24.58 9.83 7.52
CA VAL A 334 -24.26 8.50 6.99
C VAL A 334 -24.87 8.33 5.61
N CYS A 335 -24.03 7.97 4.65
CA CYS A 335 -24.43 7.72 3.26
C CYS A 335 -24.35 6.21 3.00
N ASP A 336 -25.51 5.56 2.85
CA ASP A 336 -25.59 4.11 2.76
C ASP A 336 -26.75 3.68 1.87
N ALA A 337 -26.56 2.55 1.17
CA ALA A 337 -27.60 1.92 0.36
C ALA A 337 -28.43 0.93 1.19
N PHE A 338 -27.95 0.57 2.38
CA PHE A 338 -28.56 -0.41 3.26
C PHE A 338 -28.65 0.09 4.70
N GLN A 339 -29.50 -0.53 5.53
CA GLN A 339 -29.64 -0.18 6.94
C GLN A 339 -28.47 -0.73 7.77
N SER A 340 -27.24 -0.24 7.52
CA SER A 340 -26.04 -0.74 8.19
C SER A 340 -26.00 -0.37 9.67
N GLU A 341 -25.09 -0.97 10.44
CA GLU A 341 -24.91 -0.64 11.86
C GLU A 341 -24.60 0.83 12.09
N MET A 342 -23.97 1.52 11.13
CA MET A 342 -23.70 2.95 11.22
C MET A 342 -24.98 3.79 11.20
N VAL A 343 -26.01 3.36 10.46
CA VAL A 343 -27.28 4.10 10.31
C VAL A 343 -27.95 4.35 11.66
N ALA A 344 -27.80 3.41 12.61
CA ALA A 344 -28.36 3.55 13.96
C ALA A 344 -27.76 4.71 14.78
N PHE A 345 -26.64 5.29 14.35
CA PHE A 345 -25.96 6.40 15.01
C PHE A 345 -26.12 7.73 14.27
N ALA A 346 -26.71 7.72 13.06
CA ALA A 346 -26.75 8.90 12.20
C ALA A 346 -27.82 9.89 12.64
N ASP A 347 -27.51 11.19 12.55
CA ASP A 347 -28.49 12.27 12.65
C ASP A 347 -29.16 12.52 11.28
N LEU A 348 -28.41 12.30 10.21
CA LEU A 348 -28.89 12.38 8.83
C LEU A 348 -28.43 11.18 8.02
N VAL A 349 -29.38 10.51 7.38
CA VAL A 349 -29.09 9.42 6.44
C VAL A 349 -29.34 9.93 5.02
N LEU A 350 -28.33 9.81 4.16
CA LEU A 350 -28.45 10.05 2.73
C LEU A 350 -28.59 8.70 2.02
N PRO A 351 -29.77 8.35 1.47
CA PRO A 351 -30.00 7.06 0.84
C PRO A 351 -29.23 6.96 -0.48
N ASP A 352 -28.19 6.12 -0.51
CA ASP A 352 -27.41 5.78 -1.71
C ASP A 352 -28.10 4.67 -2.51
N THR A 353 -27.62 4.45 -3.73
CA THR A 353 -28.10 3.40 -4.62
C THR A 353 -27.20 2.17 -4.62
N THR A 354 -27.77 1.03 -5.00
CA THR A 354 -26.99 -0.17 -5.31
C THR A 354 -26.24 -0.01 -6.63
N TYR A 355 -25.26 -0.89 -6.87
CA TYR A 355 -24.45 -0.85 -8.10
C TYR A 355 -25.25 -1.13 -9.40
N LEU A 356 -26.49 -1.60 -9.31
CA LEU A 356 -27.38 -1.86 -10.45
C LEU A 356 -28.17 -0.62 -10.89
N GLU A 357 -28.20 0.42 -10.06
CA GLU A 357 -29.08 1.59 -10.21
C GLU A 357 -28.35 2.85 -10.67
N ARG A 358 -27.03 2.77 -10.92
CA ARG A 358 -26.19 3.95 -11.14
C ARG A 358 -25.17 3.80 -12.24
N HIS A 359 -24.81 4.95 -12.81
CA HIS A 359 -23.56 5.11 -13.52
C HIS A 359 -22.41 5.13 -12.52
N ASP A 360 -21.34 4.39 -12.79
CA ASP A 360 -20.15 4.31 -11.95
C ASP A 360 -18.93 4.01 -12.84
N VAL A 361 -17.72 4.33 -12.38
CA VAL A 361 -16.49 4.05 -13.13
C VAL A 361 -15.47 3.30 -12.28
N MET A 362 -14.85 2.28 -12.86
CA MET A 362 -13.66 1.62 -12.34
C MET A 362 -12.45 2.15 -13.12
N SER A 363 -11.93 3.28 -12.66
CA SER A 363 -10.95 4.12 -13.36
C SER A 363 -9.49 3.80 -13.01
N LEU A 364 -8.57 4.08 -13.97
CA LEU A 364 -7.12 4.12 -13.75
C LEU A 364 -6.67 5.14 -12.67
N LEU A 365 -7.50 6.16 -12.39
CA LEU A 365 -7.21 7.20 -11.40
C LEU A 365 -7.58 6.82 -9.96
N ASP A 366 -8.42 5.81 -9.77
CA ASP A 366 -8.88 5.35 -8.44
C ASP A 366 -8.46 3.90 -8.17
N ARG A 367 -9.17 2.94 -8.78
CA ARG A 367 -8.95 1.50 -8.62
C ARG A 367 -8.71 0.86 -9.98
N PRO A 368 -7.46 0.86 -10.46
CA PRO A 368 -7.14 0.28 -11.75
C PRO A 368 -7.45 -1.22 -11.73
N ILE A 369 -8.29 -1.66 -12.68
CA ILE A 369 -8.55 -3.07 -12.96
C ILE A 369 -7.62 -3.60 -14.07
N SER A 370 -6.54 -2.87 -14.33
CA SER A 370 -5.55 -3.17 -15.36
C SER A 370 -5.02 -4.59 -15.29
N GLU A 371 -4.67 -5.09 -16.46
CA GLU A 371 -4.01 -6.37 -16.61
C GLU A 371 -2.51 -6.22 -16.83
N PHE A 372 -1.81 -7.34 -16.89
CA PHE A 372 -0.36 -7.36 -17.06
C PHE A 372 0.08 -6.98 -18.47
N ASP A 373 -0.84 -6.92 -19.43
CA ASP A 373 -0.64 -6.56 -20.83
C ASP A 373 -1.05 -5.11 -21.12
N GLY A 374 -1.82 -4.44 -20.26
CA GLY A 374 -2.00 -2.98 -20.37
C GLY A 374 -3.08 -2.34 -19.49
N PRO A 375 -3.31 -1.02 -19.65
CA PRO A 375 -4.32 -0.28 -18.90
C PRO A 375 -5.75 -0.75 -19.22
N VAL A 376 -6.54 -0.94 -18.17
CA VAL A 376 -7.96 -1.28 -18.26
C VAL A 376 -8.75 -0.37 -17.35
N ASP A 377 -9.86 0.13 -17.86
CA ASP A 377 -10.94 0.69 -17.07
C ASP A 377 -12.30 0.21 -17.58
N SER A 378 -13.30 0.38 -16.75
CA SER A 378 -14.66 -0.08 -17.06
C SER A 378 -15.69 0.82 -16.42
N VAL A 379 -16.93 0.67 -16.89
CA VAL A 379 -18.05 1.43 -16.39
C VAL A 379 -19.16 0.51 -15.90
N ARG A 380 -20.03 1.05 -15.07
CA ARG A 380 -21.35 0.50 -14.80
C ARG A 380 -22.39 1.43 -15.39
N ILE A 381 -23.41 0.83 -15.98
CA ILE A 381 -24.58 1.51 -16.53
C ILE A 381 -25.80 0.98 -15.76
N PRO A 382 -26.74 1.85 -15.35
CA PRO A 382 -27.91 1.43 -14.61
C PRO A 382 -28.73 0.40 -15.41
N VAL A 383 -29.06 -0.72 -14.77
CA VAL A 383 -29.94 -1.77 -15.32
C VAL A 383 -31.38 -1.58 -14.84
N VAL A 384 -31.55 -0.92 -13.68
CA VAL A 384 -32.84 -0.55 -13.10
C VAL A 384 -32.79 0.91 -12.65
N PRO A 385 -33.93 1.63 -12.59
CA PRO A 385 -33.96 2.98 -12.04
C PRO A 385 -33.73 2.95 -10.51
N PRO A 386 -33.17 4.02 -9.91
CA PRO A 386 -33.09 4.17 -8.46
C PRO A 386 -34.46 4.01 -7.78
N LEU A 387 -34.49 3.31 -6.65
CA LEU A 387 -35.69 3.13 -5.85
C LEU A 387 -36.01 4.38 -4.99
N GLY A 388 -37.26 4.84 -5.04
CA GLY A 388 -37.74 5.93 -4.17
C GLY A 388 -36.98 7.24 -4.41
N GLU A 389 -36.46 7.82 -3.33
CA GLU A 389 -35.65 9.05 -3.36
C GLU A 389 -34.14 8.79 -3.30
N CYS A 390 -33.71 7.53 -3.48
CA CYS A 390 -32.29 7.18 -3.47
C CYS A 390 -31.56 7.92 -4.60
N LYS A 391 -30.37 8.44 -4.28
CA LYS A 391 -29.52 9.15 -5.22
C LYS A 391 -28.10 8.59 -5.14
N PRO A 392 -27.44 8.25 -6.26
CA PRO A 392 -26.05 7.81 -6.24
C PRO A 392 -25.19 8.83 -5.50
N PHE A 393 -24.37 8.39 -4.54
CA PHE A 393 -23.60 9.31 -3.71
C PHE A 393 -22.64 10.18 -4.52
N GLN A 394 -22.14 9.70 -5.66
CA GLN A 394 -21.32 10.50 -6.56
C GLN A 394 -22.08 11.72 -7.12
N GLU A 395 -23.38 11.59 -7.39
CA GLU A 395 -24.24 12.71 -7.78
C GLU A 395 -24.44 13.67 -6.61
N VAL A 396 -24.64 13.14 -5.40
CA VAL A 396 -24.74 13.93 -4.17
C VAL A 396 -23.48 14.80 -3.97
N LEU A 397 -22.28 14.24 -4.21
CA LEU A 397 -21.02 14.98 -4.09
C LEU A 397 -20.92 16.13 -5.10
N ILE A 398 -21.35 15.92 -6.35
CA ILE A 398 -21.35 16.98 -7.38
C ILE A 398 -22.33 18.08 -7.00
N GLU A 399 -23.54 17.71 -6.59
CA GLU A 399 -24.56 18.67 -6.15
C GLU A 399 -24.11 19.46 -4.92
N LEU A 400 -23.51 18.79 -3.93
CA LEU A 400 -22.97 19.42 -2.73
C LEU A 400 -21.84 20.38 -3.09
N GLY A 401 -20.89 19.96 -3.93
CA GLY A 401 -19.79 20.81 -4.38
C GLY A 401 -20.26 22.06 -5.11
N SER A 402 -21.28 21.94 -5.97
CA SER A 402 -21.89 23.10 -6.63
C SER A 402 -22.66 24.01 -5.67
N ARG A 403 -23.44 23.46 -4.72
CA ARG A 403 -24.18 24.24 -3.72
C ARG A 403 -23.25 24.99 -2.76
N LEU A 404 -22.09 24.40 -2.44
CA LEU A 404 -21.05 25.03 -1.62
C LEU A 404 -20.20 26.04 -2.40
N GLY A 405 -20.39 26.17 -3.72
CA GLY A 405 -19.61 27.09 -4.55
C GLY A 405 -18.15 26.69 -4.71
N LEU A 406 -17.82 25.39 -4.61
CA LEU A 406 -16.43 24.93 -4.70
C LEU A 406 -15.88 25.19 -6.11
N PRO A 407 -14.69 25.81 -6.28
CA PRO A 407 -14.18 26.25 -7.59
C PRO A 407 -14.11 25.15 -8.67
N ALA A 408 -13.95 23.89 -8.28
CA ALA A 408 -13.94 22.77 -9.23
C ALA A 408 -15.32 22.44 -9.82
N PHE A 409 -16.41 22.83 -9.14
CA PHE A 409 -17.80 22.45 -9.44
C PHE A 409 -18.70 23.62 -9.87
N VAL A 410 -18.16 24.84 -9.94
CA VAL A 410 -18.86 26.04 -10.43
C VAL A 410 -18.06 26.74 -11.52
N ASN A 411 -18.77 27.45 -12.40
CA ASN A 411 -18.19 28.37 -13.36
C ASN A 411 -17.79 29.70 -12.67
N PRO A 412 -17.03 30.58 -13.33
CA PRO A 412 -16.67 31.89 -12.77
C PRO A 412 -17.87 32.77 -12.35
N ASP A 413 -19.05 32.54 -12.93
CA ASP A 413 -20.30 33.24 -12.59
C ASP A 413 -21.07 32.58 -11.42
N GLY A 414 -20.52 31.52 -10.82
CA GLY A 414 -21.13 30.75 -9.73
C GLY A 414 -22.15 29.71 -10.18
N SER A 415 -22.45 29.59 -11.49
CA SER A 415 -23.36 28.56 -11.99
C SER A 415 -22.75 27.15 -11.88
N ARG A 416 -23.60 26.13 -11.71
CA ARG A 416 -23.19 24.72 -11.64
C ARG A 416 -22.46 24.31 -12.92
N LYS A 417 -21.23 23.80 -12.78
CA LYS A 417 -20.35 23.45 -13.91
C LYS A 417 -20.73 22.12 -14.58
N TYR A 418 -21.08 21.11 -13.79
CA TYR A 418 -21.43 19.77 -14.27
C TYR A 418 -22.89 19.50 -14.00
N ARG A 419 -23.66 19.09 -15.01
CA ARG A 419 -25.10 18.82 -14.87
C ARG A 419 -25.38 17.70 -13.88
N ASP A 420 -24.63 16.61 -14.01
CA ASP A 420 -24.77 15.35 -13.27
C ASP A 420 -23.45 14.56 -13.30
N TYR A 421 -23.43 13.37 -12.68
CA TYR A 421 -22.26 12.49 -12.65
C TYR A 421 -21.81 11.99 -14.04
N PRO A 422 -22.69 11.51 -14.94
CA PRO A 422 -22.28 11.18 -16.31
C PRO A 422 -21.60 12.34 -17.05
N ASP A 423 -22.12 13.55 -16.91
CA ASP A 423 -21.55 14.78 -17.48
C ASP A 423 -20.17 15.11 -16.87
N PHE A 424 -20.05 14.96 -15.54
CA PHE A 424 -18.78 15.10 -14.85
C PHE A 424 -17.73 14.11 -15.37
N ILE A 425 -18.05 12.83 -15.51
CA ILE A 425 -17.10 11.82 -15.98
C ILE A 425 -16.59 12.11 -17.40
N VAL A 426 -17.46 12.58 -18.28
CA VAL A 426 -17.08 12.93 -19.67
C VAL A 426 -16.16 14.15 -19.69
N ASN A 427 -16.55 15.21 -18.97
CA ASN A 427 -15.97 16.55 -19.11
C ASN A 427 -14.89 16.89 -18.07
N TYR A 428 -14.73 16.09 -17.02
CA TYR A 428 -13.65 16.27 -16.06
C TYR A 428 -12.30 16.02 -16.73
N GLU A 429 -11.34 16.87 -16.36
CA GLU A 429 -9.92 16.70 -16.67
C GLU A 429 -9.12 16.92 -15.39
N THR A 430 -8.02 16.17 -15.20
CA THR A 430 -7.16 16.30 -14.01
C THR A 430 -6.57 17.70 -13.87
N GLU A 431 -6.32 18.33 -15.01
CA GLU A 431 -5.94 19.74 -15.14
C GLU A 431 -6.63 20.30 -16.40
N PRO A 432 -7.00 21.59 -16.44
CA PRO A 432 -7.59 22.20 -17.64
C PRO A 432 -6.74 21.93 -18.90
N GLY A 433 -7.33 21.27 -19.91
CA GLY A 433 -6.66 20.97 -21.17
C GLY A 433 -5.64 19.83 -21.12
N SER A 434 -5.54 19.10 -20.00
CA SER A 434 -4.63 17.95 -19.89
C SER A 434 -4.95 16.82 -20.88
N GLY A 435 -6.22 16.68 -21.26
CA GLY A 435 -6.75 15.55 -22.00
C GLY A 435 -6.91 14.28 -21.16
N ILE A 436 -6.67 14.33 -19.84
CA ILE A 436 -6.77 13.16 -18.95
C ILE A 436 -8.07 13.24 -18.16
N GLY A 437 -9.04 12.42 -18.53
CA GLY A 437 -10.30 12.28 -17.80
C GLY A 437 -10.30 11.10 -16.82
N PHE A 438 -11.46 10.83 -16.21
CA PHE A 438 -11.65 9.63 -15.37
C PHE A 438 -11.57 8.33 -16.17
N LEU A 439 -11.97 8.35 -17.44
CA LEU A 439 -11.98 7.18 -18.31
C LEU A 439 -10.96 7.37 -19.44
N ALA A 440 -10.13 6.35 -19.69
CA ALA A 440 -9.12 6.28 -20.72
C ALA A 440 -9.67 5.87 -22.10
N GLY A 441 -10.70 5.02 -22.14
CA GLY A 441 -11.30 4.55 -23.38
C GLY A 441 -12.01 5.65 -24.19
N TRP A 442 -11.90 5.56 -25.52
CA TRP A 442 -12.57 6.42 -26.51
C TRP A 442 -12.63 7.91 -26.16
N ARG A 443 -11.46 8.53 -25.94
CA ARG A 443 -11.25 9.98 -25.84
C ARG A 443 -11.20 10.62 -27.24
N GLY A 444 -11.09 11.94 -27.29
CA GLY A 444 -11.18 12.71 -28.53
C GLY A 444 -12.63 12.94 -28.92
N LYS A 445 -12.93 14.02 -29.64
CA LYS A 445 -14.32 14.44 -29.92
C LYS A 445 -15.15 13.37 -30.65
N GLY A 446 -14.49 12.49 -31.41
CA GLY A 446 -15.11 11.38 -32.12
C GLY A 446 -14.94 10.01 -31.44
N GLY A 447 -14.16 9.90 -30.37
CA GLY A 447 -13.78 8.63 -29.74
C GLY A 447 -12.56 7.96 -30.36
N GLU A 448 -11.75 8.70 -31.13
CA GLU A 448 -10.61 8.21 -31.90
C GLU A 448 -9.29 8.11 -31.11
N LYS A 449 -9.24 8.70 -29.90
CA LYS A 449 -8.06 8.70 -29.02
C LYS A 449 -8.30 7.81 -27.81
N HIS A 450 -7.22 7.47 -27.11
CA HIS A 450 -7.27 6.69 -25.87
C HIS A 450 -6.24 7.22 -24.88
N LEU A 451 -6.48 7.02 -23.58
CA LEU A 451 -5.67 7.44 -22.43
C LEU A 451 -5.58 8.97 -22.26
N ARG A 452 -5.31 9.70 -23.36
CA ARG A 452 -5.22 11.14 -23.42
C ARG A 452 -5.93 11.69 -24.66
N GLY A 453 -6.87 12.60 -24.44
CA GLY A 453 -7.62 13.29 -25.48
C GLY A 453 -8.76 14.11 -24.90
N GLU A 454 -9.35 14.94 -25.75
CA GLU A 454 -10.48 15.79 -25.43
C GLU A 454 -11.67 14.97 -24.92
N PRO A 455 -12.57 15.57 -24.11
CA PRO A 455 -13.85 14.96 -23.76
C PRO A 455 -14.62 14.45 -24.99
N ASN A 456 -15.09 13.21 -24.91
CA ASN A 456 -15.96 12.60 -25.92
C ASN A 456 -17.41 12.64 -25.42
N PRO A 457 -18.32 13.42 -26.04
CA PRO A 457 -19.72 13.49 -25.59
C PRO A 457 -20.45 12.14 -25.67
N ARG A 458 -19.94 11.19 -26.45
CA ARG A 458 -20.50 9.84 -26.60
C ARG A 458 -19.70 8.77 -25.83
N GLN A 459 -18.84 9.16 -24.87
CA GLN A 459 -17.95 8.20 -24.20
C GLN A 459 -18.73 7.05 -23.55
N TRP A 460 -19.82 7.33 -22.84
CA TRP A 460 -20.68 6.30 -22.24
C TRP A 460 -21.27 5.32 -23.26
N GLU A 461 -21.78 5.82 -24.39
CA GLU A 461 -22.28 4.97 -25.49
C GLU A 461 -21.17 4.09 -26.07
N MET A 462 -19.93 4.61 -26.14
CA MET A 462 -18.79 3.84 -26.62
C MET A 462 -18.45 2.72 -25.66
N TYR A 463 -18.47 2.95 -24.35
CA TYR A 463 -18.30 1.88 -23.37
C TYR A 463 -19.42 0.84 -23.47
N GLU A 464 -20.67 1.26 -23.52
CA GLU A 464 -21.82 0.35 -23.63
C GLU A 464 -21.70 -0.58 -24.84
N LYS A 465 -21.37 -0.02 -26.01
CA LYS A 465 -21.17 -0.78 -27.26
C LYS A 465 -20.00 -1.76 -27.20
N ASN A 466 -19.07 -1.59 -26.25
CA ASN A 466 -17.88 -2.42 -26.08
C ASN A 466 -17.92 -3.22 -24.77
N GLY A 467 -19.12 -3.58 -24.30
CA GLY A 467 -19.28 -4.46 -23.13
C GLY A 467 -18.89 -3.80 -21.82
N CYS A 468 -18.96 -2.48 -21.74
CA CYS A 468 -18.64 -1.66 -20.58
C CYS A 468 -17.18 -1.73 -20.12
N VAL A 469 -16.26 -2.20 -20.97
CA VAL A 469 -14.83 -2.34 -20.65
C VAL A 469 -13.99 -1.72 -21.77
N PHE A 470 -12.93 -1.02 -21.39
CA PHE A 470 -11.86 -0.61 -22.30
C PHE A 470 -10.56 -1.28 -21.89
N HIS A 471 -9.82 -1.79 -22.87
CA HIS A 471 -8.48 -2.33 -22.67
C HIS A 471 -7.55 -1.81 -23.76
N TYR A 472 -6.46 -1.16 -23.35
CA TYR A 472 -5.35 -0.83 -24.22
C TYR A 472 -4.26 -1.91 -24.09
N GLU A 473 -4.10 -2.75 -25.09
CA GLU A 473 -3.03 -3.76 -25.10
C GLU A 473 -1.68 -3.10 -25.44
N LEU A 474 -0.70 -3.21 -24.54
CA LEU A 474 0.65 -2.71 -24.77
C LEU A 474 1.38 -3.56 -25.82
N PRO A 475 2.26 -2.96 -26.64
CA PRO A 475 3.22 -3.70 -27.44
C PRO A 475 3.96 -4.73 -26.59
N ARG A 476 4.20 -5.94 -27.12
CA ARG A 476 4.90 -7.01 -26.40
C ARG A 476 6.24 -6.57 -25.82
N SER A 477 6.97 -5.73 -26.55
CA SER A 477 8.25 -5.16 -26.12
C SER A 477 8.15 -4.27 -24.88
N TYR A 478 6.96 -3.80 -24.48
CA TYR A 478 6.73 -2.95 -23.31
C TYR A 478 6.14 -3.72 -22.13
N GLN A 479 5.86 -5.00 -22.32
CA GLN A 479 5.19 -5.78 -21.30
C GLN A 479 6.15 -6.08 -20.15
N TYR A 480 7.44 -6.35 -20.38
CA TYR A 480 8.42 -6.73 -19.34
C TYR A 480 9.45 -5.65 -19.03
N PHE A 481 10.11 -5.80 -17.89
CA PHE A 481 11.17 -4.90 -17.42
C PHE A 481 10.74 -3.42 -17.39
N ARG A 482 9.47 -3.13 -17.15
CA ARG A 482 8.85 -1.79 -17.27
C ARG A 482 9.56 -0.70 -16.48
N ASN A 483 10.18 -1.05 -15.36
CA ASN A 483 10.98 -0.14 -14.55
C ASN A 483 12.18 0.44 -15.32
N TRP A 484 12.70 -0.29 -16.30
CA TRP A 484 13.94 0.04 -17.02
C TRP A 484 13.75 -0.04 -18.52
N ASN A 485 12.53 -0.20 -19.02
CA ASN A 485 12.25 -0.35 -20.43
C ASN A 485 12.00 1.02 -21.04
N GLN A 486 12.91 1.47 -21.90
CA GLN A 486 12.86 2.82 -22.47
C GLN A 486 11.53 3.08 -23.19
N GLY A 487 11.10 2.13 -24.04
CA GLY A 487 9.85 2.26 -24.79
C GLY A 487 8.62 2.37 -23.89
N TYR A 488 8.55 1.56 -22.83
CA TYR A 488 7.47 1.67 -21.84
C TYR A 488 7.51 2.99 -21.06
N LEU A 489 8.68 3.40 -20.57
CA LEU A 489 8.84 4.61 -19.76
C LEU A 489 8.45 5.87 -20.55
N GLU A 490 8.91 5.98 -21.79
CA GLU A 490 8.52 7.07 -22.69
C GLU A 490 7.03 7.02 -23.02
N TRP A 491 6.48 5.84 -23.30
CA TRP A 491 5.05 5.67 -23.54
C TRP A 491 4.23 6.09 -22.31
N ALA A 492 4.64 5.67 -21.11
CA ALA A 492 3.97 6.00 -19.86
C ALA A 492 4.03 7.50 -19.56
N GLN A 493 5.16 8.16 -19.87
CA GLN A 493 5.29 9.61 -19.76
C GLN A 493 4.38 10.36 -20.75
N ARG A 494 4.36 9.97 -22.03
CA ARG A 494 3.51 10.59 -23.06
C ARG A 494 2.02 10.54 -22.69
N HIS A 495 1.60 9.45 -22.04
CA HIS A 495 0.24 9.24 -21.54
C HIS A 495 0.02 9.71 -20.08
N ARG A 496 1.00 10.39 -19.47
CA ARG A 496 0.94 10.93 -18.10
C ARG A 496 0.64 9.90 -16.99
N LEU A 497 0.98 8.62 -17.20
CA LEU A 497 0.96 7.63 -16.12
C LEU A 497 2.13 7.84 -15.14
N THR A 498 3.26 8.32 -15.67
CA THR A 498 4.40 8.84 -14.92
C THR A 498 4.74 10.25 -15.40
N ARG A 499 5.40 11.04 -14.54
CA ARG A 499 5.89 12.39 -14.89
C ARG A 499 7.22 12.34 -15.66
N TYR A 500 8.04 11.33 -15.38
CA TYR A 500 9.40 11.20 -15.88
C TYR A 500 9.59 9.84 -16.55
N ALA A 501 10.36 9.82 -17.65
CA ALA A 501 10.73 8.60 -18.39
C ALA A 501 12.10 8.06 -17.92
N GLU A 502 12.35 8.10 -16.62
CA GLU A 502 13.59 7.64 -16.00
C GLU A 502 13.52 6.20 -15.51
N PRO A 503 14.65 5.48 -15.43
CA PRO A 503 14.67 4.16 -14.82
C PRO A 503 14.22 4.22 -13.35
N ILE A 504 13.32 3.32 -12.98
CA ILE A 504 12.79 3.18 -11.62
C ILE A 504 13.59 2.08 -10.91
N MET A 505 14.65 2.48 -10.22
CA MET A 505 15.54 1.55 -9.52
C MET A 505 14.85 0.88 -8.33
N ILE A 506 14.96 -0.45 -8.23
CA ILE A 506 14.45 -1.17 -7.07
C ILE A 506 15.37 -0.93 -5.87
N GLN A 507 14.78 -0.53 -4.74
CA GLN A 507 15.51 -0.18 -3.54
C GLN A 507 15.59 -1.36 -2.57
N ILE A 508 16.77 -1.99 -2.45
CA ILE A 508 17.04 -2.93 -1.36
C ILE A 508 17.36 -2.20 -0.05
N TYR A 509 17.88 -0.99 -0.16
CA TYR A 509 18.21 -0.09 0.95
C TYR A 509 17.44 1.22 0.76
N SER A 510 16.68 1.64 1.77
CA SER A 510 15.79 2.80 1.68
C SER A 510 16.41 4.04 2.30
N GLU A 511 16.94 4.93 1.46
CA GLU A 511 17.44 6.24 1.91
C GLU A 511 16.32 7.10 2.52
N VAL A 512 15.09 6.99 2.01
CA VAL A 512 13.89 7.66 2.57
C VAL A 512 13.77 7.38 4.06
N LEU A 513 13.78 6.11 4.46
CA LEU A 513 13.69 5.74 5.87
C LEU A 513 14.89 6.23 6.67
N GLN A 514 16.09 6.17 6.09
CA GLN A 514 17.29 6.69 6.75
C GLN A 514 17.18 8.20 7.04
N LYS A 515 16.59 9.02 6.16
CA LYS A 515 16.38 10.46 6.42
C LYS A 515 15.51 10.70 7.66
N PHE A 516 14.42 9.96 7.82
CA PHE A 516 13.61 9.99 9.04
C PHE A 516 14.40 9.54 10.27
N ARG A 517 15.23 8.51 10.12
CA ARG A 517 16.10 8.03 11.20
C ARG A 517 17.15 9.05 11.62
N LEU A 518 17.76 9.77 10.67
CA LEU A 518 18.69 10.86 10.92
C LEU A 518 18.01 12.03 11.64
N ALA A 519 16.76 12.35 11.30
CA ALA A 519 15.98 13.35 12.02
C ALA A 519 15.73 12.96 13.48
N ALA A 520 15.44 11.68 13.74
CA ALA A 520 15.36 11.18 15.10
C ALA A 520 16.71 11.25 15.84
N LYS A 521 17.83 10.97 15.16
CA LYS A 521 19.18 11.11 15.73
C LYS A 521 19.65 12.57 15.90
N GLY A 522 18.86 13.56 15.46
CA GLY A 522 19.24 14.98 15.51
C GLY A 522 20.28 15.39 14.46
N LYS A 523 20.53 14.54 13.45
CA LYS A 523 21.48 14.78 12.35
C LYS A 523 20.84 15.38 11.09
N TRP A 524 19.51 15.40 11.01
CA TRP A 524 18.78 16.07 9.91
C TRP A 524 18.69 17.58 10.15
N PRO A 525 18.91 18.41 9.11
CA PRO A 525 18.83 19.87 9.23
C PRO A 525 17.39 20.41 9.34
N GLY A 526 16.40 19.68 8.81
CA GLY A 526 15.00 20.10 8.79
C GLY A 526 14.18 19.68 10.01
N LYS A 527 12.90 19.35 9.77
CA LYS A 527 11.93 18.94 10.79
C LYS A 527 12.47 17.77 11.63
N ARG A 528 12.13 17.80 12.93
CA ARG A 528 12.53 16.78 13.91
C ARG A 528 11.30 16.22 14.62
N PRO A 529 11.31 14.91 14.98
CA PRO A 529 10.23 14.35 15.77
C PRO A 529 10.23 14.95 17.18
N PRO A 530 9.04 15.16 17.78
CA PRO A 530 8.91 15.39 19.21
C PRO A 530 9.64 14.32 20.03
N GLU A 531 10.18 14.69 21.20
CA GLU A 531 10.99 13.80 22.04
C GLU A 531 10.32 12.44 22.30
N ARG A 532 9.01 12.47 22.60
CA ARG A 532 8.18 11.27 22.86
C ARG A 532 8.13 10.27 21.69
N LEU A 533 8.42 10.70 20.46
CA LEU A 533 8.39 9.86 19.25
C LEU A 533 9.79 9.49 18.74
N ARG A 534 10.84 10.18 19.20
CA ARG A 534 12.20 10.06 18.67
C ARG A 534 12.69 8.61 18.63
N LYS A 535 12.65 7.91 19.77
CA LYS A 535 13.09 6.51 19.88
C LYS A 535 12.34 5.59 18.92
N ARG A 536 11.03 5.81 18.75
CA ARG A 536 10.19 5.00 17.87
C ARG A 536 10.58 5.20 16.41
N ILE A 537 10.76 6.45 15.97
CA ILE A 537 11.22 6.75 14.61
C ILE A 537 12.60 6.15 14.39
N GLU A 538 13.55 6.36 15.32
CA GLU A 538 14.91 5.82 15.20
C GLU A 538 14.95 4.30 15.08
N THR A 539 14.06 3.60 15.80
CA THR A 539 13.99 2.13 15.83
C THR A 539 13.37 1.57 14.55
N TYR A 540 12.24 2.12 14.09
CA TYR A 540 11.42 1.48 13.06
C TYR A 540 11.65 2.02 11.64
N PHE A 541 12.24 3.21 11.47
CA PHE A 541 12.63 3.75 10.16
C PHE A 541 14.02 3.25 9.74
N ASP A 542 14.25 1.94 9.87
CA ASP A 542 15.50 1.32 9.48
C ASP A 542 15.57 1.17 7.94
N PRO A 543 16.68 1.56 7.30
CA PRO A 543 16.82 1.51 5.84
C PRO A 543 16.82 0.09 5.28
N LEU A 544 17.01 -0.94 6.09
CA LEU A 544 16.87 -2.35 5.74
C LEU A 544 15.70 -2.98 6.52
N PRO A 545 14.99 -3.97 5.96
CA PRO A 545 13.97 -4.68 6.73
C PRO A 545 14.61 -5.41 7.92
N PHE A 546 13.83 -5.55 8.99
CA PHE A 546 14.18 -6.37 10.14
C PHE A 546 12.92 -7.00 10.74
N TYR A 547 13.10 -8.06 11.52
CA TYR A 547 12.01 -8.67 12.25
C TYR A 547 11.90 -8.07 13.65
N TYR A 548 10.66 -7.77 14.04
CA TYR A 548 10.27 -7.58 15.42
C TYR A 548 8.92 -8.28 15.64
N GLU A 549 8.70 -8.76 16.85
CA GLU A 549 7.42 -9.34 17.25
C GLU A 549 6.31 -8.29 17.10
N PRO A 550 5.11 -8.64 16.61
CA PRO A 550 3.99 -7.69 16.54
C PRO A 550 3.77 -6.96 17.86
N LEU A 551 3.49 -5.66 17.81
CA LEU A 551 3.34 -4.76 18.96
C LEU A 551 2.22 -5.24 19.87
N GLU A 552 1.16 -5.80 19.28
CA GLU A 552 0.03 -6.37 20.00
C GLU A 552 0.45 -7.59 20.84
N ALA A 553 1.39 -8.40 20.34
CA ALA A 553 1.94 -9.53 21.07
C ALA A 553 2.89 -9.09 22.19
N GLN A 554 3.70 -8.04 21.97
CA GLN A 554 4.62 -7.50 22.98
C GLN A 554 3.92 -6.97 24.25
N VAL A 555 2.67 -6.53 24.12
CA VAL A 555 1.87 -5.99 25.24
C VAL A 555 0.84 -6.99 25.79
N THR A 556 0.76 -8.19 25.21
CA THR A 556 -0.18 -9.23 25.63
C THR A 556 0.53 -10.22 26.55
N ASP A 557 -0.12 -10.60 27.66
CA ASP A 557 0.31 -11.75 28.46
C ASP A 557 0.05 -13.03 27.67
N THR A 558 1.07 -13.50 26.96
CA THR A 558 1.00 -14.69 26.10
C THR A 558 0.93 -16.00 26.88
N GLN A 559 1.18 -16.00 28.19
CA GLN A 559 0.91 -17.17 29.04
C GLN A 559 -0.58 -17.28 29.34
N ARG A 560 -1.23 -16.15 29.62
CA ARG A 560 -2.68 -16.09 29.86
C ARG A 560 -3.51 -16.18 28.58
N TYR A 561 -3.04 -15.58 27.48
CA TYR A 561 -3.70 -15.56 26.18
C TYR A 561 -2.79 -16.19 25.11
N PRO A 562 -2.65 -17.53 25.07
CA PRO A 562 -1.64 -18.21 24.26
C PRO A 562 -2.03 -18.39 22.78
N LEU A 563 -3.24 -18.04 22.38
CA LEU A 563 -3.76 -18.27 21.03
C LEU A 563 -3.72 -16.99 20.19
N SER A 564 -3.31 -17.14 18.94
CA SER A 564 -3.49 -16.10 17.93
C SER A 564 -4.92 -16.16 17.37
N ALA A 565 -5.61 -15.02 17.30
CA ALA A 565 -6.92 -14.91 16.67
C ALA A 565 -6.80 -14.15 15.35
N VAL A 566 -7.24 -14.75 14.25
CA VAL A 566 -7.25 -14.11 12.92
C VAL A 566 -8.66 -14.11 12.31
N THR A 567 -8.90 -13.22 11.36
CA THR A 567 -10.14 -13.21 10.58
C THR A 567 -9.85 -13.45 9.12
N GLN A 568 -10.74 -14.18 8.45
CA GLN A 568 -10.67 -14.43 7.02
C GLN A 568 -11.86 -13.78 6.31
N ARG A 569 -11.68 -13.36 5.05
CA ARG A 569 -12.80 -12.86 4.25
C ARG A 569 -13.58 -14.05 3.67
N PRO A 570 -14.91 -14.13 3.87
CA PRO A 570 -15.72 -15.14 3.21
C PRO A 570 -15.72 -14.91 1.69
N MET A 571 -15.73 -15.99 0.91
CA MET A 571 -15.78 -15.87 -0.57
C MET A 571 -17.16 -15.43 -1.08
N ALA A 572 -18.21 -15.69 -0.29
CA ALA A 572 -19.60 -15.41 -0.67
C ALA A 572 -20.08 -14.00 -0.31
N MET A 573 -19.27 -13.19 0.38
CA MET A 573 -19.65 -11.84 0.82
C MET A 573 -18.49 -10.86 0.72
N TYR A 574 -18.78 -9.64 0.29
CA TYR A 574 -17.84 -8.54 0.32
C TYR A 574 -18.04 -7.70 1.59
N HIS A 575 -17.16 -7.91 2.58
CA HIS A 575 -17.21 -7.18 3.84
C HIS A 575 -18.59 -7.28 4.51
N SER A 576 -19.14 -6.16 5.00
CA SER A 576 -20.47 -6.09 5.59
C SER A 576 -21.55 -5.70 4.58
N TRP A 577 -21.21 -5.39 3.32
CA TRP A 577 -22.20 -4.96 2.33
C TRP A 577 -23.26 -6.04 2.11
N ASP A 578 -22.81 -7.26 1.89
CA ASP A 578 -23.69 -8.40 1.62
C ASP A 578 -24.29 -9.03 2.88
N SER A 579 -23.96 -8.50 4.06
CA SER A 579 -24.42 -9.06 5.34
C SER A 579 -25.94 -8.93 5.57
N GLN A 580 -26.61 -8.10 4.77
CA GLN A 580 -28.08 -7.95 4.77
C GLN A 580 -28.76 -8.84 3.73
N ASN A 581 -28.00 -9.48 2.83
CA ASN A 581 -28.57 -10.35 1.82
C ASN A 581 -29.10 -11.65 2.46
N ALA A 582 -30.42 -11.84 2.43
CA ALA A 582 -31.08 -12.98 3.07
C ALA A 582 -30.60 -14.34 2.53
N TRP A 583 -30.23 -14.45 1.25
CA TRP A 583 -29.74 -15.70 0.67
C TRP A 583 -28.30 -15.99 1.09
N LEU A 584 -27.41 -14.99 1.07
CA LEU A 584 -26.03 -15.18 1.52
C LEU A 584 -25.95 -15.49 3.00
N ARG A 585 -26.86 -14.96 3.82
CA ARG A 585 -26.97 -15.33 5.25
C ARG A 585 -27.37 -16.78 5.48
N GLN A 586 -28.05 -17.43 4.53
CA GLN A 586 -28.34 -18.88 4.63
C GLN A 586 -27.07 -19.72 4.48
N ILE A 587 -26.07 -19.25 3.72
CA ILE A 587 -24.76 -19.90 3.60
C ILE A 587 -23.98 -19.82 4.91
N HIS A 588 -24.10 -18.68 5.61
CA HIS A 588 -23.38 -18.39 6.85
C HIS A 588 -24.31 -18.23 8.06
N THR A 589 -25.18 -19.21 8.31
CA THR A 589 -26.18 -19.15 9.41
C THR A 589 -25.54 -18.97 10.79
N TYR A 590 -24.34 -19.51 10.98
CA TYR A 590 -23.53 -19.34 12.19
C TYR A 590 -22.12 -18.90 11.82
N ASN A 591 -21.61 -17.89 12.53
CA ASN A 591 -20.19 -17.57 12.49
C ASN A 591 -19.45 -18.48 13.48
N HIS A 592 -18.80 -19.52 12.97
CA HIS A 592 -18.05 -20.46 13.78
C HIS A 592 -16.61 -19.98 14.02
N LEU A 593 -16.08 -20.32 15.19
CA LEU A 593 -14.66 -20.20 15.49
C LEU A 593 -13.94 -21.49 15.06
N TYR A 594 -13.15 -21.41 14.01
CA TYR A 594 -12.37 -22.53 13.51
C TYR A 594 -11.10 -22.71 14.35
N MET A 595 -10.82 -23.97 14.72
CA MET A 595 -9.67 -24.36 15.52
C MET A 595 -9.17 -25.75 15.13
N SER A 596 -7.93 -26.09 15.51
CA SER A 596 -7.43 -27.45 15.33
C SER A 596 -8.15 -28.44 16.27
N PRO A 597 -8.37 -29.71 15.86
CA PRO A 597 -8.88 -30.75 16.76
C PRO A 597 -8.05 -30.91 18.02
N ARG A 598 -6.72 -30.80 17.89
CA ARG A 598 -5.77 -30.87 19.02
C ARG A 598 -6.00 -29.78 20.07
N LEU A 599 -6.34 -28.57 19.62
CA LEU A 599 -6.73 -27.50 20.54
C LEU A 599 -8.03 -27.87 21.25
N GLY A 600 -9.01 -28.39 20.49
CA GLY A 600 -10.30 -28.85 21.03
C GLY A 600 -10.16 -29.89 22.13
N GLU A 601 -9.38 -30.95 21.89
CA GLU A 601 -9.05 -31.99 22.87
C GLU A 601 -8.38 -31.39 24.11
N ARG A 602 -7.40 -30.49 23.93
CA ARG A 602 -6.66 -29.85 25.02
C ARG A 602 -7.56 -29.03 25.94
N ILE A 603 -8.60 -28.40 25.41
CA ILE A 603 -9.54 -27.60 26.20
C ILE A 603 -10.84 -28.35 26.58
N GLY A 604 -10.96 -29.63 26.20
CA GLY A 604 -12.12 -30.46 26.52
C GLY A 604 -13.42 -30.03 25.84
N VAL A 605 -13.36 -29.56 24.58
CA VAL A 605 -14.56 -29.23 23.78
C VAL A 605 -14.68 -30.19 22.59
N GLU A 606 -15.92 -30.50 22.20
CA GLU A 606 -16.24 -31.27 20.99
C GLU A 606 -16.50 -30.35 19.79
N ASP A 607 -16.42 -30.89 18.57
CA ASP A 607 -16.76 -30.14 17.37
C ASP A 607 -18.21 -29.62 17.40
N GLY A 608 -18.41 -28.33 17.13
CA GLY A 608 -19.72 -27.68 17.22
C GLY A 608 -20.11 -27.22 18.63
N GLY A 609 -19.29 -27.50 19.64
CA GLY A 609 -19.46 -27.08 21.03
C GLY A 609 -19.36 -25.56 21.22
N TRP A 610 -19.80 -25.07 22.38
CA TRP A 610 -19.72 -23.66 22.73
C TRP A 610 -18.46 -23.36 23.54
N VAL A 611 -17.75 -22.29 23.17
CA VAL A 611 -16.57 -21.81 23.88
C VAL A 611 -16.68 -20.32 24.20
N TRP A 612 -15.99 -19.90 25.24
CA TRP A 612 -15.64 -18.49 25.46
C TRP A 612 -14.25 -18.24 24.88
N VAL A 613 -14.14 -17.21 24.04
CA VAL A 613 -12.87 -16.67 23.59
C VAL A 613 -12.62 -15.39 24.37
N GLU A 614 -11.50 -15.32 25.06
CA GLU A 614 -11.13 -14.18 25.90
C GLU A 614 -9.80 -13.58 25.44
N SER A 615 -9.68 -12.26 25.57
CA SER A 615 -8.49 -11.47 25.28
C SER A 615 -8.35 -10.39 26.36
N PRO A 616 -7.24 -9.63 26.42
CA PRO A 616 -7.12 -8.48 27.32
C PRO A 616 -8.24 -7.44 27.16
N TRP A 617 -8.89 -7.41 25.99
CA TRP A 617 -9.88 -6.40 25.62
C TRP A 617 -11.32 -6.82 25.89
N GLY A 618 -11.57 -8.10 26.11
CA GLY A 618 -12.92 -8.61 26.32
C GLY A 618 -13.09 -10.06 25.91
N ARG A 619 -14.34 -10.53 25.94
CA ARG A 619 -14.70 -11.91 25.64
C ARG A 619 -15.94 -12.03 24.77
N VAL A 620 -15.99 -13.09 23.96
CA VAL A 620 -17.13 -13.45 23.12
C VAL A 620 -17.43 -14.93 23.22
N ARG A 621 -18.72 -15.29 23.19
CA ARG A 621 -19.17 -16.69 23.16
C ARG A 621 -19.45 -17.10 21.72
N CYS A 622 -18.88 -18.20 21.26
CA CYS A 622 -19.05 -18.69 19.89
C CYS A 622 -19.08 -20.23 19.84
N ARG A 623 -19.63 -20.77 18.75
CA ARG A 623 -19.57 -22.21 18.46
C ARG A 623 -18.27 -22.51 17.74
N CYS A 624 -17.54 -23.52 18.19
CA CYS A 624 -16.31 -23.94 17.53
C CYS A 624 -16.59 -24.83 16.31
N ARG A 625 -15.66 -24.85 15.36
CA ARG A 625 -15.54 -25.89 14.33
C ARG A 625 -14.12 -26.38 14.22
N PHE A 626 -13.95 -27.69 14.11
CA PHE A 626 -12.64 -28.29 13.95
C PHE A 626 -12.18 -28.28 12.50
N SER A 627 -10.90 -27.97 12.28
CA SER A 627 -10.24 -28.06 10.99
C SER A 627 -8.75 -28.35 11.15
N GLU A 628 -8.28 -29.39 10.48
CA GLU A 628 -6.86 -29.80 10.42
C GLU A 628 -5.99 -28.77 9.68
N ALA A 629 -6.60 -27.84 8.94
CA ALA A 629 -5.89 -26.78 8.24
C ALA A 629 -5.50 -25.60 9.18
N VAL A 630 -5.96 -25.62 10.44
CA VAL A 630 -5.66 -24.55 11.40
C VAL A 630 -4.38 -24.87 12.17
N GLU A 631 -3.43 -23.93 12.21
CA GLU A 631 -2.23 -24.04 13.04
C GLU A 631 -2.64 -24.20 14.52
N PRO A 632 -2.05 -25.13 15.31
CA PRO A 632 -2.57 -25.51 16.62
C PRO A 632 -2.64 -24.41 17.70
N CYS A 633 -1.91 -23.30 17.53
CA CYS A 633 -1.94 -22.13 18.40
C CYS A 633 -2.73 -20.96 17.79
N THR A 634 -3.53 -21.23 16.76
CA THR A 634 -4.33 -20.24 16.05
C THR A 634 -5.81 -20.62 16.08
N VAL A 635 -6.67 -19.62 16.18
CA VAL A 635 -8.10 -19.72 15.92
C VAL A 635 -8.50 -18.67 14.90
N TRP A 636 -9.53 -18.96 14.11
CA TRP A 636 -10.00 -17.97 13.14
C TRP A 636 -11.51 -17.98 12.93
N THR A 637 -12.06 -16.87 12.45
CA THR A 637 -13.49 -16.73 12.14
C THR A 637 -13.67 -15.93 10.86
N TRP A 638 -14.82 -16.03 10.21
CA TRP A 638 -15.16 -15.17 9.09
C TRP A 638 -15.35 -13.72 9.55
N ASN A 639 -14.74 -12.79 8.82
CA ASN A 639 -14.91 -11.36 8.99
C ASN A 639 -16.34 -10.94 8.59
N ALA A 640 -16.94 -10.01 9.34
CA ALA A 640 -18.20 -9.33 9.04
C ALA A 640 -19.48 -10.20 9.00
N ILE A 641 -19.41 -11.50 9.29
CA ILE A 641 -20.58 -12.39 9.35
C ILE A 641 -21.41 -12.20 10.61
N GLY A 642 -20.76 -11.96 11.76
CA GLY A 642 -21.48 -11.76 13.02
C GLY A 642 -22.44 -10.57 12.93
N LYS A 643 -23.60 -10.65 13.58
CA LYS A 643 -24.55 -9.55 13.70
C LYS A 643 -25.14 -9.53 15.09
N GLN A 644 -25.45 -8.32 15.57
CA GLN A 644 -26.20 -8.17 16.81
C GLN A 644 -27.66 -8.60 16.58
N PRO A 645 -28.33 -9.22 17.57
CA PRO A 645 -29.77 -9.45 17.49
C PRO A 645 -30.52 -8.12 17.23
N GLY A 646 -31.40 -8.11 16.23
CA GLY A 646 -32.13 -6.91 15.81
C GLY A 646 -31.44 -6.04 14.75
N ALA A 647 -30.28 -6.46 14.23
CA ALA A 647 -29.53 -5.81 13.15
C ALA A 647 -29.40 -6.67 11.88
#